data_AF-A0AAV8UDP3-F1
#
_entry.id   AF-A0AAV8UDP3-F1
#
_cell.length_a   1.000
_cell.length_b   1.000
_cell.length_c   1.000
_cell.angle_alpha   90.00
_cell.angle_beta   90.00
_cell.angle_gamma   90.00
#
_symmetry.space_group_name_H-M   'P 1'
#
loop_
_entity.id
_entity.type
_entity.pdbx_description
1 polymer ?
#
loop_
_entity_poly.entity_id
_entity_poly.type
_entity_poly.pdbx_seq_one_letter_code
_entity_poly.pdbx_strand_id
1 'polypeptide(L)'
;MAWTEKDIGGGRERETRGENGFLKGSQLSSCTSGSSGGKAPAQKGFEGKDNLSYANILRSRNKFADALALYEKVLEKDDGNVEAHIGKGICLQMQNMSRPAFDSFAEAIRLDPENACAHTHCGILYKDEGRLGDAAESYQKALKADPSYKPAAECLAIVLTDIGTSLKLSGNTQEGIQKYYEALKIDPHYAPAYYNLGVVYCEMMQYDTALTCYEKAATERPMYAEAYCNMGVIYKNRGDLESAIACYERCLAVSPNFEIAKNNMAIALTDLGTKVKLEGDINQGIAYYKKALLYNWHYADAMYNLGVAYGEMLKLDMAIVFYELAFHFNPHCAEACNNLGVIYKDRDNLDKAVECYQMALSIKPNFSQSLNNLGVVYTVQGKMDAAASMIEKAIIANPTYAEAYNNLGVLYRDAGNISMAVDAYEQCLKIDPDSRNAGQNRLLAMNYINEGHDNKLFEAHRDWGRRFMRLYAQHTSWDNPKDPDRPLVIGYVSPDYFTHSVSYFIEAPLVYHDYANYKVVVYSAVVKADAKTERFRERVLKKGGMWRDIYGVDEKKVASIVREDKIDILVELTGHTANNKLGTMACRPAPLQVTWIGYPNTTGLPTIDYRITDSLADPPDTKQKHVEELVRLPECFLCYTPSPEAGPIAPTPALSNGFITFGSFNNLAKITPKVLQVWARILCAVPNSRLVVKCKPFCCDSVRQRFLTTLEQLGLEPLRVDLLPLILLNHDHMQAYSLMDISLDTFPYAGTTTTCESLYMGVPCVTMAGGVHAHNVGVSLLSKVGLTHLIAKSEDEYVQLALDLASDIESLSNLRMSLRDLMAKSPVCDGTKFALGLETSYRNMWRRYCKGDVPSLRRMELLQEKQVSDETPKDSNPTRITFSRENQMNGFSSVAASVVSNYCEDIGSELIQAANSG
;
A
#
# COMPACT_ATOMS: atom_id res chain seq x y z
N MET A 1 27.50 -15.25 -22.95
CA MET A 1 28.57 -16.17 -23.41
C MET A 1 27.91 -17.48 -23.79
N ALA A 2 28.32 -18.13 -24.88
CA ALA A 2 27.64 -19.32 -25.42
C ALA A 2 28.67 -20.42 -25.76
N TRP A 3 28.44 -21.64 -25.26
CA TRP A 3 29.05 -22.93 -25.64
C TRP A 3 28.02 -24.01 -25.22
N THR A 4 27.26 -24.66 -26.10
CA THR A 4 27.56 -25.73 -27.08
C THR A 4 28.00 -27.08 -26.50
N GLU A 5 27.38 -28.14 -27.05
CA GLU A 5 27.41 -29.54 -26.63
C GLU A 5 28.73 -30.27 -26.97
N LYS A 6 28.93 -31.44 -26.35
CA LYS A 6 29.59 -32.58 -27.02
C LYS A 6 29.30 -33.93 -26.38
N ASP A 7 28.76 -34.85 -27.18
CA ASP A 7 28.77 -36.29 -26.93
C ASP A 7 30.19 -36.89 -27.04
N ILE A 8 30.38 -38.05 -26.41
CA ILE A 8 30.95 -39.29 -27.01
C ILE A 8 30.74 -40.45 -26.01
N GLY A 9 30.05 -41.50 -26.45
CA GLY A 9 29.61 -42.61 -25.58
C GLY A 9 30.57 -43.78 -25.38
N GLY A 10 30.06 -44.84 -24.74
CA GLY A 10 30.55 -46.21 -24.97
C GLY A 10 30.46 -47.22 -23.83
N GLY A 11 29.44 -48.11 -23.86
CA GLY A 11 29.64 -49.54 -23.52
C GLY A 11 28.86 -50.17 -22.34
N ARG A 12 27.81 -50.96 -22.69
CA ARG A 12 27.40 -52.31 -22.19
C ARG A 12 27.42 -52.60 -20.67
N GLU A 13 26.47 -53.27 -20.01
CA GLU A 13 25.25 -54.06 -20.33
C GLU A 13 24.43 -54.18 -18.99
N ARG A 14 23.20 -54.71 -18.82
CA ARG A 14 22.28 -55.52 -19.65
C ARG A 14 20.80 -55.40 -19.17
N GLU A 15 19.87 -56.03 -19.92
CA GLU A 15 18.64 -56.78 -19.55
C GLU A 15 18.08 -56.77 -18.10
N THR A 16 16.76 -56.73 -17.81
CA THR A 16 15.53 -56.92 -18.63
C THR A 16 14.34 -56.05 -18.15
N ARG A 17 13.49 -55.58 -19.08
CA ARG A 17 12.05 -55.30 -18.85
C ARG A 17 11.24 -55.77 -20.08
N GLY A 18 10.06 -56.36 -19.85
CA GLY A 18 9.15 -56.78 -20.92
C GLY A 18 8.32 -55.61 -21.47
N GLU A 19 7.93 -55.72 -22.75
CA GLU A 19 7.51 -54.59 -23.59
C GLU A 19 5.99 -54.45 -23.83
N ASN A 20 5.64 -53.31 -24.42
CA ASN A 20 4.33 -52.98 -24.98
C ASN A 20 4.13 -53.55 -26.42
N GLY A 21 2.88 -53.60 -26.87
CA GLY A 21 2.45 -52.82 -28.05
C GLY A 21 2.84 -53.24 -29.49
N PHE A 22 1.85 -53.79 -30.21
CA PHE A 22 1.46 -53.49 -31.60
C PHE A 22 2.35 -53.80 -32.85
N LEU A 23 1.75 -54.65 -33.71
CA LEU A 23 1.67 -54.64 -35.20
C LEU A 23 2.74 -55.27 -36.14
N LYS A 24 2.21 -56.23 -36.92
CA LYS A 24 2.44 -56.57 -38.36
C LYS A 24 3.80 -57.16 -38.79
N GLY A 25 3.75 -58.23 -39.61
CA GLY A 25 4.95 -58.56 -40.41
C GLY A 25 5.09 -59.87 -41.21
N SER A 26 4.03 -60.61 -41.57
CA SER A 26 3.98 -61.59 -42.68
C SER A 26 4.95 -62.81 -42.78
N GLN A 27 4.49 -63.79 -43.58
CA GLN A 27 5.18 -64.93 -44.19
C GLN A 27 5.61 -66.15 -43.34
N LEU A 28 5.04 -67.30 -43.73
CA LEU A 28 5.72 -68.60 -43.73
C LEU A 28 5.25 -69.42 -44.95
N SER A 29 6.22 -69.78 -45.79
CA SER A 29 6.23 -70.98 -46.63
C SER A 29 6.34 -72.23 -45.73
N SER A 30 6.24 -73.49 -46.14
CA SER A 30 5.93 -74.19 -47.40
C SER A 30 5.62 -75.65 -47.03
N CYS A 31 4.88 -76.39 -47.87
CA CYS A 31 5.20 -77.80 -48.15
C CYS A 31 4.42 -78.31 -49.37
N THR A 32 5.00 -79.30 -50.07
CA THR A 32 4.68 -79.63 -51.46
C THR A 32 3.89 -80.93 -51.65
N SER A 33 2.95 -80.88 -52.59
CA SER A 33 2.47 -81.94 -53.51
C SER A 33 2.53 -83.42 -53.11
N GLY A 34 1.37 -84.07 -53.10
CA GLY A 34 1.21 -85.51 -53.31
C GLY A 34 -0.23 -85.84 -53.71
N SER A 35 -0.45 -86.41 -54.90
CA SER A 35 -1.80 -86.70 -55.42
C SER A 35 -2.23 -88.14 -55.13
N SER A 36 -3.51 -88.33 -54.81
CA SER A 36 -4.31 -89.47 -55.28
C SER A 36 -5.80 -89.16 -55.13
N GLY A 37 -6.62 -89.70 -56.03
CA GLY A 37 -8.03 -89.32 -56.14
C GLY A 37 -8.92 -89.96 -55.07
N GLY A 38 -9.82 -89.16 -54.50
CA GLY A 38 -10.95 -89.60 -53.67
C GLY A 38 -12.23 -88.93 -54.16
N LYS A 39 -13.27 -89.72 -54.42
CA LYS A 39 -14.54 -89.25 -55.01
C LYS A 39 -15.21 -88.20 -54.13
N ALA A 40 -15.90 -87.24 -54.76
CA ALA A 40 -16.87 -86.40 -54.08
C ALA A 40 -17.96 -87.25 -53.39
N PRO A 41 -18.48 -86.77 -52.26
CA PRO A 41 -19.93 -86.81 -52.11
C PRO A 41 -20.53 -85.47 -51.70
N ALA A 42 -21.64 -85.15 -52.38
CA ALA A 42 -22.75 -84.34 -51.90
C ALA A 42 -22.46 -82.94 -51.32
N GLN A 43 -22.76 -81.93 -52.15
CA GLN A 43 -23.52 -80.77 -51.64
C GLN A 43 -24.71 -81.28 -50.81
N LYS A 44 -24.69 -81.08 -49.49
CA LYS A 44 -25.93 -81.02 -48.71
C LYS A 44 -26.33 -79.56 -48.65
N GLY A 45 -27.38 -79.20 -49.39
CA GLY A 45 -28.01 -77.90 -49.23
C GLY A 45 -28.57 -77.78 -47.81
N PHE A 46 -28.15 -76.74 -47.09
CA PHE A 46 -28.83 -76.31 -45.88
C PHE A 46 -30.01 -75.42 -46.29
N GLU A 47 -31.21 -75.82 -45.90
CA GLU A 47 -32.46 -75.23 -46.36
C GLU A 47 -32.80 -73.94 -45.59
N GLY A 48 -33.01 -72.85 -46.32
CA GLY A 48 -33.83 -71.68 -45.92
C GLY A 48 -33.34 -70.82 -44.76
N LYS A 49 -33.17 -71.37 -43.56
CA LYS A 49 -33.11 -70.62 -42.29
C LYS A 49 -31.71 -70.29 -41.77
N ASP A 50 -30.66 -70.96 -42.26
CA ASP A 50 -29.31 -70.86 -41.66
C ASP A 50 -28.47 -69.68 -42.22
N ASN A 51 -28.67 -69.30 -43.49
CA ASN A 51 -27.89 -68.25 -44.16
C ASN A 51 -28.04 -66.86 -43.49
N LEU A 52 -29.26 -66.50 -43.07
CA LEU A 52 -29.55 -65.22 -42.44
C LEU A 52 -28.88 -65.11 -41.05
N SER A 53 -28.99 -66.17 -40.24
CA SER A 53 -28.31 -66.27 -38.95
C SER A 53 -26.78 -66.21 -39.10
N TYR A 54 -26.22 -66.87 -40.13
CA TYR A 54 -24.79 -66.80 -40.40
C TYR A 54 -24.33 -65.41 -40.88
N ALA A 55 -25.13 -64.72 -41.71
CA ALA A 55 -24.87 -63.34 -42.11
C ALA A 55 -24.87 -62.37 -40.90
N ASN A 56 -25.82 -62.53 -39.97
CA ASN A 56 -25.85 -61.78 -38.70
C ASN A 56 -24.60 -62.02 -37.82
N ILE A 57 -24.10 -63.26 -37.77
CA ILE A 57 -22.86 -63.61 -37.05
C ILE A 57 -21.63 -62.97 -37.72
N LEU A 58 -21.60 -62.87 -39.05
CA LEU A 58 -20.52 -62.21 -39.78
C LEU A 58 -20.57 -60.68 -39.60
N ARG A 59 -21.76 -60.07 -39.66
CA ARG A 59 -21.97 -58.64 -39.42
C ARG A 59 -21.53 -58.23 -38.01
N SER A 60 -21.92 -58.99 -36.97
CA SER A 60 -21.50 -58.75 -35.58
C SER A 60 -20.01 -58.98 -35.32
N ARG A 61 -19.29 -59.64 -36.24
CA ARG A 61 -17.83 -59.79 -36.24
C ARG A 61 -17.11 -58.82 -37.19
N ASN A 62 -17.79 -57.74 -37.61
CA ASN A 62 -17.31 -56.70 -38.52
C ASN A 62 -16.86 -57.21 -39.92
N LYS A 63 -17.35 -58.38 -40.35
CA LYS A 63 -17.09 -58.94 -41.68
C LYS A 63 -18.16 -58.50 -42.68
N PHE A 64 -18.26 -57.19 -42.90
CA PHE A 64 -19.38 -56.58 -43.64
C PHE A 64 -19.48 -57.03 -45.10
N ALA A 65 -18.37 -57.25 -45.81
CA ALA A 65 -18.39 -57.73 -47.19
C ALA A 65 -18.87 -59.19 -47.31
N ASP A 66 -18.37 -60.09 -46.44
CA ASP A 66 -18.81 -61.50 -46.37
C ASP A 66 -20.31 -61.60 -46.01
N ALA A 67 -20.76 -60.76 -45.06
CA ALA A 67 -22.15 -60.70 -44.63
C ALA A 67 -23.07 -60.14 -45.73
N LEU A 68 -22.66 -59.06 -46.42
CA LEU A 68 -23.39 -58.43 -47.52
C LEU A 68 -23.70 -59.45 -48.64
N ALA A 69 -22.69 -60.20 -49.10
CA ALA A 69 -22.86 -61.23 -50.12
C ALA A 69 -23.75 -62.42 -49.69
N LEU A 70 -24.02 -62.58 -48.40
CA LEU A 70 -24.96 -63.57 -47.87
C LEU A 70 -26.37 -62.99 -47.70
N TYR A 71 -26.51 -61.74 -47.24
CA TYR A 71 -27.80 -61.05 -47.23
C TYR A 71 -28.37 -60.93 -48.66
N GLU A 72 -27.55 -60.62 -49.66
CA GLU A 72 -27.97 -60.60 -51.07
C GLU A 72 -28.49 -61.97 -51.55
N LYS A 73 -27.84 -63.08 -51.17
CA LYS A 73 -28.31 -64.45 -51.46
C LYS A 73 -29.55 -64.88 -50.68
N VAL A 74 -29.87 -64.20 -49.58
CA VAL A 74 -31.16 -64.37 -48.89
C VAL A 74 -32.24 -63.63 -49.67
N LEU A 75 -31.98 -62.37 -50.07
CA LEU A 75 -32.89 -61.54 -50.86
C LEU A 75 -33.16 -62.08 -52.27
N GLU A 76 -32.19 -62.71 -52.93
CA GLU A 76 -32.37 -63.46 -54.19
C GLU A 76 -33.44 -64.58 -54.10
N LYS A 77 -33.71 -65.07 -52.89
CA LYS A 77 -34.67 -66.16 -52.62
C LYS A 77 -35.97 -65.68 -51.97
N ASP A 78 -35.87 -64.61 -51.20
CA ASP A 78 -36.94 -64.00 -50.42
C ASP A 78 -36.71 -62.48 -50.40
N ASP A 79 -37.12 -61.81 -51.48
CA ASP A 79 -37.00 -60.36 -51.65
C ASP A 79 -37.83 -59.57 -50.61
N GLY A 80 -38.80 -60.23 -49.97
CA GLY A 80 -39.58 -59.70 -48.85
C GLY A 80 -38.87 -59.74 -47.49
N ASN A 81 -37.62 -60.21 -47.42
CA ASN A 81 -36.94 -60.43 -46.14
C ASN A 81 -36.41 -59.13 -45.51
N VAL A 82 -37.24 -58.51 -44.67
CA VAL A 82 -36.97 -57.27 -43.94
C VAL A 82 -35.63 -57.31 -43.18
N GLU A 83 -35.35 -58.40 -42.46
CA GLU A 83 -34.13 -58.54 -41.66
C GLU A 83 -32.87 -58.59 -42.56
N ALA A 84 -32.95 -59.23 -43.73
CA ALA A 84 -31.86 -59.25 -44.70
C ALA A 84 -31.62 -57.88 -45.36
N HIS A 85 -32.68 -57.11 -45.69
CA HIS A 85 -32.55 -55.73 -46.19
C HIS A 85 -31.90 -54.80 -45.16
N ILE A 86 -32.29 -54.90 -43.87
CA ILE A 86 -31.66 -54.15 -42.78
C ILE A 86 -30.19 -54.58 -42.61
N GLY A 87 -29.91 -55.89 -42.59
CA GLY A 87 -28.57 -56.42 -42.49
C GLY A 87 -27.64 -55.96 -43.62
N LYS A 88 -28.16 -55.96 -44.86
CA LYS A 88 -27.52 -55.40 -46.05
C LYS A 88 -27.27 -53.90 -45.91
N GLY A 89 -28.28 -53.12 -45.53
CA GLY A 89 -28.16 -51.67 -45.30
C GLY A 89 -27.07 -51.32 -44.30
N ILE A 90 -27.01 -52.03 -43.15
CA ILE A 90 -25.96 -51.82 -42.14
C ILE A 90 -24.58 -52.15 -42.70
N CYS A 91 -24.43 -53.25 -43.44
CA CYS A 91 -23.15 -53.61 -44.04
C CYS A 91 -22.69 -52.60 -45.11
N LEU A 92 -23.61 -51.99 -45.86
CA LEU A 92 -23.33 -50.93 -46.82
C LEU A 92 -22.97 -49.61 -46.11
N GLN A 93 -23.69 -49.24 -45.04
CA GLN A 93 -23.39 -48.07 -44.22
C GLN A 93 -21.98 -48.16 -43.62
N MET A 94 -21.61 -49.32 -43.05
CA MET A 94 -20.27 -49.56 -42.49
C MET A 94 -19.15 -49.63 -43.54
N GLN A 95 -19.49 -49.63 -44.84
CA GLN A 95 -18.57 -49.51 -45.97
C GLN A 95 -18.61 -48.11 -46.62
N ASN A 96 -19.21 -47.11 -45.97
CA ASN A 96 -19.43 -45.74 -46.46
C ASN A 96 -20.24 -45.65 -47.77
N MET A 97 -21.08 -46.65 -48.05
CA MET A 97 -21.96 -46.68 -49.23
C MET A 97 -23.34 -46.12 -48.88
N SER A 98 -23.40 -44.84 -48.49
CA SER A 98 -24.58 -44.20 -47.90
C SER A 98 -25.84 -44.30 -48.76
N ARG A 99 -25.74 -44.12 -50.08
CA ARG A 99 -26.91 -44.17 -50.98
C ARG A 99 -27.47 -45.60 -51.14
N PRO A 100 -26.68 -46.62 -51.51
CA PRO A 100 -27.15 -48.01 -51.49
C PRO A 100 -27.63 -48.51 -50.12
N ALA A 101 -27.04 -48.00 -49.03
CA ALA A 101 -27.52 -48.28 -47.67
C ALA A 101 -28.93 -47.69 -47.45
N PHE A 102 -29.12 -46.41 -47.78
CA PHE A 102 -30.42 -45.75 -47.71
C PHE A 102 -31.48 -46.48 -48.54
N ASP A 103 -31.18 -46.81 -49.80
CA ASP A 103 -32.12 -47.51 -50.67
C ASP A 103 -32.50 -48.91 -50.10
N SER A 104 -31.56 -49.60 -49.43
CA SER A 104 -31.82 -50.88 -48.74
C SER A 104 -32.69 -50.71 -47.47
N PHE A 105 -32.48 -49.65 -46.69
CA PHE A 105 -33.33 -49.35 -45.52
C PHE A 105 -34.72 -48.85 -45.93
N ALA A 106 -34.83 -48.07 -47.01
CA ALA A 106 -36.10 -47.64 -47.57
C ALA A 106 -36.94 -48.83 -48.04
N GLU A 107 -36.31 -49.85 -48.63
CA GLU A 107 -36.98 -51.10 -49.02
C GLU A 107 -37.42 -51.93 -47.80
N ALA A 108 -36.60 -52.00 -46.74
CA ALA A 108 -37.02 -52.58 -45.46
C ALA A 108 -38.25 -51.87 -44.87
N ILE A 109 -38.29 -50.52 -44.91
CA ILE A 109 -39.44 -49.72 -44.47
C ILE A 109 -40.66 -49.90 -45.39
N ARG A 110 -40.46 -50.13 -46.70
CA ARG A 110 -41.55 -50.42 -47.65
C ARG A 110 -42.24 -51.75 -47.34
N LEU A 111 -41.47 -52.73 -46.87
CA LEU A 111 -41.93 -54.07 -46.52
C LEU A 111 -42.50 -54.13 -45.09
N ASP A 112 -41.90 -53.40 -44.15
CA ASP A 112 -42.34 -53.26 -42.76
C ASP A 112 -42.31 -51.78 -42.33
N PRO A 113 -43.41 -51.03 -42.52
CA PRO A 113 -43.47 -49.60 -42.21
C PRO A 113 -43.26 -49.24 -40.74
N GLU A 114 -43.44 -50.19 -39.82
CA GLU A 114 -43.24 -50.02 -38.38
C GLU A 114 -41.88 -50.58 -37.92
N ASN A 115 -40.91 -50.73 -38.83
CA ASN A 115 -39.58 -51.22 -38.47
C ASN A 115 -38.70 -50.13 -37.82
N ALA A 116 -38.69 -50.08 -36.48
CA ALA A 116 -37.89 -49.11 -35.73
C ALA A 116 -36.38 -49.14 -36.04
N CYS A 117 -35.82 -50.31 -36.37
CA CYS A 117 -34.41 -50.45 -36.71
C CYS A 117 -34.07 -49.76 -38.05
N ALA A 118 -34.86 -50.03 -39.09
CA ALA A 118 -34.66 -49.42 -40.41
C ALA A 118 -34.83 -47.89 -40.38
N HIS A 119 -35.87 -47.37 -39.72
CA HIS A 119 -36.09 -45.93 -39.53
C HIS A 119 -34.93 -45.26 -38.77
N THR A 120 -34.35 -45.94 -37.76
CA THR A 120 -33.19 -45.42 -37.02
C THR A 120 -31.97 -45.31 -37.92
N HIS A 121 -31.67 -46.32 -38.73
CA HIS A 121 -30.51 -46.26 -39.63
C HIS A 121 -30.68 -45.24 -40.76
N CYS A 122 -31.89 -45.03 -41.29
CA CYS A 122 -32.19 -43.87 -42.15
C CYS A 122 -31.91 -42.54 -41.45
N GLY A 123 -32.30 -42.40 -40.18
CA GLY A 123 -32.02 -41.21 -39.36
C GLY A 123 -30.52 -40.95 -39.18
N ILE A 124 -29.69 -41.99 -39.03
CA ILE A 124 -28.24 -41.86 -38.92
C ILE A 124 -27.67 -41.34 -40.23
N LEU A 125 -28.07 -41.91 -41.38
CA LEU A 125 -27.62 -41.44 -42.70
C LEU A 125 -28.01 -39.98 -42.96
N TYR A 126 -29.22 -39.55 -42.60
CA TYR A 126 -29.60 -38.14 -42.69
C TYR A 126 -28.78 -37.24 -41.75
N LYS A 127 -28.42 -37.71 -40.56
CA LYS A 127 -27.54 -36.96 -39.66
C LYS A 127 -26.15 -36.77 -40.27
N ASP A 128 -25.59 -37.83 -40.86
CA ASP A 128 -24.28 -37.82 -41.51
C ASP A 128 -24.26 -36.91 -42.76
N GLU A 129 -25.40 -36.76 -43.45
CA GLU A 129 -25.63 -35.76 -44.52
C GLU A 129 -25.83 -34.31 -44.00
N GLY A 130 -25.81 -34.08 -42.69
CA GLY A 130 -26.09 -32.78 -42.05
C GLY A 130 -27.58 -32.39 -42.02
N ARG A 131 -28.48 -33.29 -42.44
CA ARG A 131 -29.92 -33.07 -42.56
C ARG A 131 -30.65 -33.38 -41.24
N LEU A 132 -30.33 -32.59 -40.22
CA LEU A 132 -30.80 -32.83 -38.85
C LEU A 132 -32.33 -32.91 -38.71
N GLY A 133 -33.09 -32.13 -39.51
CA GLY A 133 -34.55 -32.18 -39.51
C GLY A 133 -35.12 -33.53 -39.99
N ASP A 134 -34.65 -34.02 -41.14
CA ASP A 134 -35.02 -35.32 -41.69
C ASP A 134 -34.58 -36.48 -40.78
N ALA A 135 -33.41 -36.34 -40.13
CA ALA A 135 -32.92 -37.28 -39.13
C ALA A 135 -33.86 -37.37 -37.93
N ALA A 136 -34.26 -36.22 -37.36
CA ALA A 136 -35.19 -36.16 -36.22
C ALA A 136 -36.55 -36.78 -36.57
N GLU A 137 -37.11 -36.50 -37.75
CA GLU A 137 -38.37 -37.11 -38.21
C GLU A 137 -38.25 -38.64 -38.34
N SER A 138 -37.12 -39.13 -38.82
CA SER A 138 -36.85 -40.57 -38.98
C SER A 138 -36.76 -41.29 -37.63
N TYR A 139 -36.07 -40.72 -36.64
CA TYR A 139 -36.05 -41.29 -35.29
C TYR A 139 -37.42 -41.19 -34.57
N GLN A 140 -38.20 -40.14 -34.83
CA GLN A 140 -39.57 -40.05 -34.31
C GLN A 140 -40.48 -41.14 -34.90
N LYS A 141 -40.32 -41.49 -36.18
CA LYS A 141 -41.01 -42.65 -36.78
C LYS A 141 -40.58 -43.96 -36.11
N ALA A 142 -39.29 -44.15 -35.85
CA ALA A 142 -38.79 -45.32 -35.13
C ALA A 142 -39.41 -45.46 -33.72
N LEU A 143 -39.46 -44.37 -32.94
CA LEU A 143 -40.05 -44.38 -31.59
C LEU A 143 -41.59 -44.44 -31.58
N LYS A 144 -42.25 -44.04 -32.66
CA LYS A 144 -43.70 -44.24 -32.82
C LYS A 144 -44.02 -45.73 -32.98
N ALA A 145 -43.17 -46.45 -33.71
CA ALA A 145 -43.31 -47.87 -33.98
C ALA A 145 -42.91 -48.75 -32.78
N ASP A 146 -41.78 -48.44 -32.13
CA ASP A 146 -41.38 -49.04 -30.85
C ASP A 146 -40.92 -47.95 -29.86
N PRO A 147 -41.81 -47.51 -28.94
CA PRO A 147 -41.48 -46.54 -27.90
C PRO A 147 -40.39 -47.00 -26.91
N SER A 148 -40.02 -48.29 -26.90
CA SER A 148 -38.97 -48.85 -26.06
C SER A 148 -37.61 -48.97 -26.77
N TYR A 149 -37.53 -48.60 -28.07
CA TYR A 149 -36.33 -48.75 -28.89
C TYR A 149 -35.24 -47.71 -28.55
N LYS A 150 -34.45 -48.01 -27.51
CA LYS A 150 -33.40 -47.14 -26.97
C LYS A 150 -32.47 -46.49 -28.01
N PRO A 151 -31.97 -47.18 -29.06
CA PRO A 151 -31.08 -46.54 -30.03
C PRO A 151 -31.72 -45.35 -30.77
N ALA A 152 -33.02 -45.39 -31.06
CA ALA A 152 -33.72 -44.24 -31.64
C ALA A 152 -33.89 -43.09 -30.63
N ALA A 153 -34.13 -43.40 -29.36
CA ALA A 153 -34.25 -42.40 -28.30
C ALA A 153 -32.93 -41.65 -28.09
N GLU A 154 -31.81 -42.38 -27.96
CA GLU A 154 -30.47 -41.83 -27.84
C GLU A 154 -30.12 -40.97 -29.06
N CYS A 155 -30.30 -41.48 -30.29
CA CYS A 155 -30.00 -40.71 -31.50
C CYS A 155 -30.90 -39.48 -31.68
N LEU A 156 -32.18 -39.54 -31.30
CA LEU A 156 -33.09 -38.40 -31.33
C LEU A 156 -32.71 -37.32 -30.30
N ALA A 157 -32.35 -37.71 -29.07
CA ALA A 157 -31.90 -36.75 -28.05
C ALA A 157 -30.62 -36.02 -28.47
N ILE A 158 -29.67 -36.73 -29.09
CA ILE A 158 -28.48 -36.13 -29.69
C ILE A 158 -28.87 -35.13 -30.79
N VAL A 159 -29.65 -35.54 -31.80
CA VAL A 159 -30.00 -34.66 -32.94
C VAL A 159 -30.85 -33.46 -32.52
N LEU A 160 -31.78 -33.60 -31.58
CA LEU A 160 -32.53 -32.47 -31.02
C LEU A 160 -31.59 -31.46 -30.32
N THR A 161 -30.53 -31.95 -29.67
CA THR A 161 -29.50 -31.10 -29.04
C THR A 161 -28.62 -30.41 -30.09
N ASP A 162 -28.26 -31.11 -31.18
CA ASP A 162 -27.50 -30.54 -32.30
C ASP A 162 -28.33 -29.42 -32.99
N ILE A 163 -29.63 -29.66 -33.24
CA ILE A 163 -30.57 -28.64 -33.75
C ILE A 163 -30.68 -27.46 -32.78
N GLY A 164 -30.83 -27.72 -31.48
CA GLY A 164 -30.93 -26.66 -30.46
C GLY A 164 -29.69 -25.78 -30.42
N THR A 165 -28.51 -26.39 -30.60
CA THR A 165 -27.22 -25.68 -30.70
C THR A 165 -27.15 -24.83 -31.95
N SER A 166 -27.56 -25.37 -33.12
CA SER A 166 -27.61 -24.63 -34.38
C SER A 166 -28.57 -23.43 -34.33
N LEU A 167 -29.75 -23.60 -33.73
CA LEU A 167 -30.73 -22.52 -33.55
C LEU A 167 -30.21 -21.42 -32.62
N LYS A 168 -29.57 -21.80 -31.51
CA LYS A 168 -28.90 -20.87 -30.59
C LYS A 168 -27.82 -20.04 -31.30
N LEU A 169 -26.93 -20.68 -32.07
CA LEU A 169 -25.90 -19.99 -32.86
C LEU A 169 -26.49 -19.07 -33.95
N SER A 170 -27.69 -19.38 -34.44
CA SER A 170 -28.43 -18.55 -35.40
C SER A 170 -29.21 -17.39 -34.77
N GLY A 171 -29.13 -17.20 -33.44
CA GLY A 171 -29.86 -16.17 -32.69
C GLY A 171 -31.27 -16.57 -32.22
N ASN A 172 -31.77 -17.75 -32.60
CA ASN A 172 -33.10 -18.25 -32.24
C ASN A 172 -33.08 -18.98 -30.87
N THR A 173 -32.57 -18.30 -29.85
CA THR A 173 -32.27 -18.87 -28.52
C THR A 173 -33.46 -19.58 -27.88
N GLN A 174 -34.68 -19.01 -27.97
CA GLN A 174 -35.87 -19.59 -27.36
C GLN A 174 -36.28 -20.92 -28.02
N GLU A 175 -36.12 -21.04 -29.34
CA GLU A 175 -36.35 -22.29 -30.07
C GLU A 175 -35.25 -23.32 -29.75
N GLY A 176 -34.01 -22.87 -29.57
CA GLY A 176 -32.91 -23.70 -29.09
C GLY A 176 -33.19 -24.33 -27.71
N ILE A 177 -33.64 -23.50 -26.74
CA ILE A 177 -34.07 -23.96 -25.41
C ILE A 177 -35.18 -25.01 -25.52
N GLN A 178 -36.19 -24.75 -26.35
CA GLN A 178 -37.29 -25.68 -26.57
C GLN A 178 -36.79 -27.04 -27.12
N LYS A 179 -35.81 -27.04 -28.03
CA LYS A 179 -35.21 -28.28 -28.57
C LYS A 179 -34.40 -29.06 -27.54
N TYR A 180 -33.70 -28.41 -26.61
CA TYR A 180 -33.05 -29.11 -25.49
C TYR A 180 -34.08 -29.74 -24.53
N TYR A 181 -35.20 -29.05 -24.23
CA TYR A 181 -36.29 -29.65 -23.45
C TYR A 181 -36.99 -30.80 -24.18
N GLU A 182 -37.05 -30.77 -25.52
CA GLU A 182 -37.51 -31.92 -26.32
C GLU A 182 -36.53 -33.09 -26.21
N ALA A 183 -35.21 -32.86 -26.29
CA ALA A 183 -34.20 -33.90 -26.08
C ALA A 183 -34.34 -34.56 -24.70
N LEU A 184 -34.50 -33.77 -23.64
CA LEU A 184 -34.66 -34.25 -22.25
C LEU A 184 -36.00 -34.95 -21.97
N LYS A 185 -37.02 -34.78 -22.83
CA LYS A 185 -38.25 -35.57 -22.77
C LYS A 185 -38.08 -36.96 -23.38
N ILE A 186 -37.12 -37.13 -24.29
CA ILE A 186 -36.80 -38.41 -24.93
C ILE A 186 -35.81 -39.19 -24.06
N ASP A 187 -34.74 -38.53 -23.60
CA ASP A 187 -33.77 -39.10 -22.66
C ASP A 187 -33.53 -38.14 -21.48
N PRO A 188 -34.18 -38.38 -20.32
CA PRO A 188 -33.97 -37.59 -19.10
C PRO A 188 -32.56 -37.66 -18.53
N HIS A 189 -31.72 -38.63 -18.95
CA HIS A 189 -30.36 -38.80 -18.47
C HIS A 189 -29.31 -38.20 -19.42
N TYR A 190 -29.74 -37.50 -20.48
CA TYR A 190 -28.84 -36.96 -21.50
C TYR A 190 -28.09 -35.69 -21.05
N ALA A 191 -26.96 -35.91 -20.35
CA ALA A 191 -26.11 -34.85 -19.80
C ALA A 191 -25.76 -33.67 -20.75
N PRO A 192 -25.48 -33.87 -22.06
CA PRO A 192 -25.16 -32.76 -22.95
C PRO A 192 -26.29 -31.75 -23.16
N ALA A 193 -27.57 -32.18 -23.12
CA ALA A 193 -28.69 -31.24 -23.20
C ALA A 193 -28.82 -30.40 -21.92
N TYR A 194 -28.60 -30.99 -20.75
CA TYR A 194 -28.50 -30.23 -19.50
C TYR A 194 -27.33 -29.24 -19.52
N TYR A 195 -26.15 -29.64 -20.00
CA TYR A 195 -25.01 -28.73 -20.12
C TYR A 195 -25.31 -27.56 -21.07
N ASN A 196 -25.87 -27.82 -22.25
CA ASN A 196 -26.17 -26.77 -23.23
C ASN A 196 -27.29 -25.83 -22.77
N LEU A 197 -28.29 -26.31 -22.02
CA LEU A 197 -29.22 -25.44 -21.29
C LEU A 197 -28.49 -24.56 -20.27
N GLY A 198 -27.55 -25.13 -19.51
CA GLY A 198 -26.71 -24.39 -18.57
C GLY A 198 -25.92 -23.26 -19.24
N VAL A 199 -25.33 -23.52 -20.41
CA VAL A 199 -24.62 -22.51 -21.22
C VAL A 199 -25.56 -21.38 -21.63
N VAL A 200 -26.74 -21.71 -22.17
CA VAL A 200 -27.72 -20.69 -22.61
C VAL A 200 -28.24 -19.86 -21.44
N TYR A 201 -28.60 -20.50 -20.32
CA TYR A 201 -29.03 -19.76 -19.13
C TYR A 201 -27.91 -18.89 -18.54
N CYS A 202 -26.65 -19.32 -18.64
CA CYS A 202 -25.50 -18.51 -18.22
C CYS A 202 -25.32 -17.26 -19.10
N GLU A 203 -25.47 -17.39 -20.42
CA GLU A 203 -25.45 -16.25 -21.36
C GLU A 203 -26.64 -15.30 -21.15
N MET A 204 -27.79 -15.82 -20.72
CA MET A 204 -28.96 -15.04 -20.30
C MET A 204 -28.83 -14.46 -18.88
N MET A 205 -27.68 -14.58 -18.22
CA MET A 205 -27.42 -14.17 -16.83
C MET A 205 -28.35 -14.82 -15.77
N GLN A 206 -29.02 -15.93 -16.12
CA GLN A 206 -29.87 -16.72 -15.22
C GLN A 206 -29.03 -17.77 -14.46
N TYR A 207 -28.11 -17.28 -13.64
CA TYR A 207 -27.05 -18.08 -13.03
C TYR A 207 -27.54 -19.25 -12.16
N ASP A 208 -28.63 -19.13 -11.40
CA ASP A 208 -29.15 -20.24 -10.57
C ASP A 208 -29.76 -21.36 -11.42
N THR A 209 -30.45 -21.00 -12.50
CA THR A 209 -30.95 -21.96 -13.49
C THR A 209 -29.78 -22.65 -14.20
N ALA A 210 -28.73 -21.89 -14.54
CA ALA A 210 -27.52 -22.42 -15.16
C ALA A 210 -26.78 -23.41 -14.25
N LEU A 211 -26.58 -23.08 -12.96
CA LEU A 211 -26.00 -23.97 -11.96
C LEU A 211 -26.84 -25.25 -11.83
N THR A 212 -28.16 -25.14 -11.69
CA THR A 212 -29.07 -26.31 -11.62
C THR A 212 -28.92 -27.23 -12.84
N CYS A 213 -28.74 -26.64 -14.04
CA CYS A 213 -28.52 -27.39 -15.27
C CYS A 213 -27.14 -28.08 -15.31
N TYR A 214 -26.07 -27.38 -14.89
CA TYR A 214 -24.73 -27.97 -14.81
C TYR A 214 -24.60 -29.05 -13.74
N GLU A 215 -25.24 -28.89 -12.58
CA GLU A 215 -25.30 -29.90 -11.52
C GLU A 215 -25.98 -31.18 -12.00
N LYS A 216 -27.07 -31.06 -12.78
CA LYS A 216 -27.71 -32.21 -13.42
C LYS A 216 -26.80 -32.86 -14.45
N ALA A 217 -26.17 -32.08 -15.34
CA ALA A 217 -25.20 -32.63 -16.31
C ALA A 217 -24.06 -33.39 -15.63
N ALA A 218 -23.52 -32.87 -14.52
CA ALA A 218 -22.49 -33.51 -13.71
C ALA A 218 -23.00 -34.71 -12.90
N THR A 219 -24.29 -34.76 -12.54
CA THR A 219 -24.91 -35.90 -11.86
C THR A 219 -25.10 -37.08 -12.81
N GLU A 220 -25.65 -36.81 -14.01
CA GLU A 220 -25.85 -37.84 -15.04
C GLU A 220 -24.52 -38.31 -15.65
N ARG A 221 -23.51 -37.43 -15.72
CA ARG A 221 -22.16 -37.78 -16.16
C ARG A 221 -21.09 -37.18 -15.24
N PRO A 222 -20.66 -37.90 -14.18
CA PRO A 222 -19.63 -37.44 -13.23
C PRO A 222 -18.26 -37.11 -13.83
N MET A 223 -17.98 -37.54 -15.06
CA MET A 223 -16.76 -37.22 -15.82
C MET A 223 -16.97 -36.10 -16.87
N TYR A 224 -17.85 -35.13 -16.59
CA TYR A 224 -18.12 -33.99 -17.48
C TYR A 224 -17.39 -32.73 -16.99
N ALA A 225 -16.11 -32.60 -17.36
CA ALA A 225 -15.20 -31.58 -16.84
C ALA A 225 -15.67 -30.14 -17.11
N GLU A 226 -16.30 -29.91 -18.26
CA GLU A 226 -16.81 -28.63 -18.73
C GLU A 226 -17.92 -28.07 -17.82
N ALA A 227 -18.79 -28.94 -17.28
CA ALA A 227 -19.83 -28.52 -16.36
C ALA A 227 -19.23 -27.99 -15.06
N TYR A 228 -18.26 -28.71 -14.47
CA TYR A 228 -17.55 -28.24 -13.28
C TYR A 228 -16.78 -26.95 -13.54
N CYS A 229 -16.12 -26.79 -14.70
CA CYS A 229 -15.45 -25.54 -15.05
C CYS A 229 -16.43 -24.36 -15.10
N ASN A 230 -17.57 -24.51 -15.77
CA ASN A 230 -18.55 -23.43 -15.91
C ASN A 230 -19.28 -23.12 -14.59
N MET A 231 -19.56 -24.13 -13.74
CA MET A 231 -20.02 -23.90 -12.37
C MET A 231 -19.02 -23.05 -11.59
N GLY A 232 -17.72 -23.40 -11.66
CA GLY A 232 -16.67 -22.65 -10.99
C GLY A 232 -16.60 -21.18 -11.43
N VAL A 233 -16.77 -20.90 -12.73
CA VAL A 233 -16.83 -19.53 -13.26
C VAL A 233 -18.02 -18.76 -12.68
N ILE A 234 -19.21 -19.38 -12.57
CA ILE A 234 -20.37 -18.73 -11.95
C ILE A 234 -20.11 -18.41 -10.47
N TYR A 235 -19.57 -19.36 -9.70
CA TYR A 235 -19.25 -19.13 -8.28
C TYR A 235 -18.19 -18.02 -8.11
N LYS A 236 -17.14 -18.00 -8.94
CA LYS A 236 -16.11 -16.94 -8.92
C LYS A 236 -16.74 -15.56 -9.19
N ASN A 237 -17.60 -15.46 -10.18
CA ASN A 237 -18.29 -14.21 -10.53
C ASN A 237 -19.31 -13.77 -9.45
N ARG A 238 -19.71 -14.66 -8.54
CA ARG A 238 -20.51 -14.36 -7.34
C ARG A 238 -19.67 -14.01 -6.11
N GLY A 239 -18.34 -14.07 -6.20
CA GLY A 239 -17.43 -13.91 -5.05
C GLY A 239 -17.33 -15.13 -4.13
N ASP A 240 -17.96 -16.25 -4.47
CA ASP A 240 -17.85 -17.53 -3.76
C ASP A 240 -16.61 -18.29 -4.28
N LEU A 241 -15.44 -17.84 -3.84
CA LEU A 241 -14.14 -18.34 -4.29
C LEU A 241 -13.91 -19.77 -3.82
N GLU A 242 -14.39 -20.11 -2.63
CA GLU A 242 -14.30 -21.42 -2.02
C GLU A 242 -15.08 -22.48 -2.83
N SER A 243 -16.33 -22.20 -3.24
CA SER A 243 -17.08 -23.09 -4.15
C SER A 243 -16.49 -23.12 -5.56
N ALA A 244 -15.96 -22.00 -6.05
CA ALA A 244 -15.29 -21.94 -7.36
C ALA A 244 -14.06 -22.87 -7.40
N ILE A 245 -13.19 -22.78 -6.39
CA ILE A 245 -12.02 -23.64 -6.20
C ILE A 245 -12.43 -25.12 -6.14
N ALA A 246 -13.47 -25.46 -5.35
CA ALA A 246 -13.95 -26.84 -5.27
C ALA A 246 -14.45 -27.38 -6.62
N CYS A 247 -15.08 -26.53 -7.45
CA CYS A 247 -15.49 -26.90 -8.80
C CYS A 247 -14.29 -27.08 -9.74
N TYR A 248 -13.27 -26.22 -9.68
CA TYR A 248 -12.04 -26.38 -10.48
C TYR A 248 -11.21 -27.60 -10.05
N GLU A 249 -11.14 -27.91 -8.76
CA GLU A 249 -10.48 -29.14 -8.27
C GLU A 249 -11.18 -30.40 -8.79
N ARG A 250 -12.53 -30.42 -8.86
CA ARG A 250 -13.28 -31.51 -9.52
C ARG A 250 -13.02 -31.58 -11.03
N CYS A 251 -13.02 -30.43 -11.71
CA CYS A 251 -12.71 -30.34 -13.14
C CYS A 251 -11.32 -30.94 -13.45
N LEU A 252 -10.30 -30.54 -12.69
CA LEU A 252 -8.91 -30.98 -12.87
C LEU A 252 -8.67 -32.43 -12.39
N ALA A 253 -9.47 -32.94 -11.46
CA ALA A 253 -9.45 -34.36 -11.11
C ALA A 253 -9.98 -35.25 -12.25
N VAL A 254 -10.96 -34.77 -13.02
CA VAL A 254 -11.49 -35.46 -14.22
C VAL A 254 -10.57 -35.27 -15.43
N SER A 255 -10.07 -34.04 -15.65
CA SER A 255 -9.20 -33.69 -16.78
C SER A 255 -8.01 -32.84 -16.31
N PRO A 256 -6.87 -33.46 -15.93
CA PRO A 256 -5.71 -32.74 -15.39
C PRO A 256 -5.05 -31.73 -16.34
N ASN A 257 -5.35 -31.79 -17.64
CA ASN A 257 -4.82 -30.91 -18.68
C ASN A 257 -5.85 -29.88 -19.17
N PHE A 258 -6.91 -29.61 -18.39
CA PHE A 258 -7.91 -28.59 -18.72
C PHE A 258 -7.36 -27.18 -18.41
N GLU A 259 -6.57 -26.62 -19.33
CA GLU A 259 -5.82 -25.37 -19.14
C GLU A 259 -6.69 -24.17 -18.73
N ILE A 260 -7.93 -24.06 -19.24
CA ILE A 260 -8.88 -23.01 -18.83
C ILE A 260 -9.20 -23.11 -17.33
N ALA A 261 -9.33 -24.32 -16.78
CA ALA A 261 -9.61 -24.54 -15.37
C ALA A 261 -8.36 -24.30 -14.51
N LYS A 262 -7.15 -24.62 -15.00
CA LYS A 262 -5.89 -24.23 -14.32
C LYS A 262 -5.76 -22.71 -14.20
N ASN A 263 -6.03 -21.98 -15.28
CA ASN A 263 -5.99 -20.52 -15.29
C ASN A 263 -7.04 -19.91 -14.36
N ASN A 264 -8.29 -20.37 -14.44
CA ASN A 264 -9.36 -19.88 -13.56
C ASN A 264 -9.10 -20.24 -12.08
N MET A 265 -8.51 -21.40 -11.80
CA MET A 265 -8.06 -21.82 -10.47
C MET A 265 -6.94 -20.91 -9.93
N ALA A 266 -5.96 -20.53 -10.76
CA ALA A 266 -4.91 -19.59 -10.37
C ALA A 266 -5.47 -18.20 -10.03
N ILE A 267 -6.44 -17.71 -10.80
CA ILE A 267 -7.15 -16.45 -10.52
C ILE A 267 -7.91 -16.56 -9.19
N ALA A 268 -8.80 -17.55 -9.03
CA ALA A 268 -9.62 -17.69 -7.83
C ALA A 268 -8.78 -17.88 -6.54
N LEU A 269 -7.64 -18.59 -6.63
CA LEU A 269 -6.68 -18.70 -5.52
C LEU A 269 -5.98 -17.38 -5.21
N THR A 270 -5.73 -16.53 -6.21
CA THR A 270 -5.14 -15.20 -6.02
C THR A 270 -6.14 -14.23 -5.41
N ASP A 271 -7.39 -14.26 -5.83
CA ASP A 271 -8.47 -13.50 -5.23
C ASP A 271 -8.67 -13.90 -3.76
N LEU A 272 -8.68 -15.21 -3.46
CA LEU A 272 -8.83 -15.74 -2.10
C LEU A 272 -7.62 -15.39 -1.22
N GLY A 273 -6.41 -15.50 -1.77
CA GLY A 273 -5.19 -15.07 -1.09
C GLY A 273 -5.22 -13.59 -0.71
N THR A 274 -5.80 -12.75 -1.57
CA THR A 274 -5.94 -11.30 -1.34
C THR A 274 -6.99 -11.01 -0.28
N LYS A 275 -8.16 -11.65 -0.33
CA LYS A 275 -9.19 -11.59 0.72
C LYS A 275 -8.60 -11.94 2.10
N VAL A 276 -7.94 -13.09 2.22
CA VAL A 276 -7.36 -13.58 3.49
C VAL A 276 -6.20 -12.71 3.99
N LYS A 277 -5.38 -12.15 3.08
CA LYS A 277 -4.36 -11.16 3.44
C LYS A 277 -4.99 -9.89 4.03
N LEU A 278 -6.07 -9.38 3.42
CA LEU A 278 -6.80 -8.20 3.90
C LEU A 278 -7.52 -8.44 5.24
N GLU A 279 -7.96 -9.67 5.50
CA GLU A 279 -8.47 -10.12 6.81
C GLU A 279 -7.37 -10.23 7.88
N GLY A 280 -6.09 -10.16 7.49
CA GLY A 280 -4.93 -10.04 8.38
C GLY A 280 -3.97 -11.24 8.36
N ASP A 281 -4.30 -12.37 7.72
CA ASP A 281 -3.39 -13.52 7.62
C ASP A 281 -2.57 -13.48 6.32
N ILE A 282 -1.51 -12.67 6.37
CA ILE A 282 -0.54 -12.51 5.28
C ILE A 282 0.14 -13.86 4.94
N ASN A 283 0.37 -14.75 5.91
CA ASN A 283 1.05 -16.02 5.66
C ASN A 283 0.15 -16.98 4.87
N GLN A 284 -1.13 -17.04 5.22
CA GLN A 284 -2.11 -17.84 4.49
C GLN A 284 -2.38 -17.25 3.09
N GLY A 285 -2.41 -15.91 2.95
CA GLY A 285 -2.43 -15.24 1.65
C GLY A 285 -1.26 -15.67 0.74
N ILE A 286 -0.03 -15.63 1.27
CA ILE A 286 1.18 -16.13 0.59
C ILE A 286 1.06 -17.61 0.19
N ALA A 287 0.47 -18.46 1.02
CA ALA A 287 0.25 -19.87 0.70
C ALA A 287 -0.69 -20.04 -0.50
N TYR A 288 -1.77 -19.25 -0.58
CA TYR A 288 -2.69 -19.27 -1.72
C TYR A 288 -2.05 -18.73 -3.00
N TYR A 289 -1.32 -17.61 -2.97
CA TYR A 289 -0.61 -17.11 -4.15
C TYR A 289 0.43 -18.12 -4.68
N LYS A 290 1.13 -18.83 -3.78
CA LYS A 290 2.03 -19.92 -4.19
C LYS A 290 1.28 -21.11 -4.78
N LYS A 291 0.11 -21.47 -4.24
CA LYS A 291 -0.77 -22.50 -4.83
C LYS A 291 -1.24 -22.08 -6.23
N ALA A 292 -1.56 -20.81 -6.45
CA ALA A 292 -1.93 -20.28 -7.77
C ALA A 292 -0.81 -20.48 -8.80
N LEU A 293 0.44 -20.19 -8.44
CA LEU A 293 1.61 -20.38 -9.31
C LEU A 293 1.93 -21.85 -9.63
N LEU A 294 1.35 -22.83 -8.92
CA LEU A 294 1.43 -24.25 -9.31
C LEU A 294 0.49 -24.58 -10.49
N TYR A 295 -0.59 -23.82 -10.67
CA TYR A 295 -1.54 -24.00 -11.79
C TYR A 295 -1.18 -23.13 -12.99
N ASN A 296 -0.72 -21.90 -12.77
CA ASN A 296 -0.16 -21.03 -13.80
C ASN A 296 1.13 -20.36 -13.30
N TRP A 297 2.27 -20.91 -13.71
CA TRP A 297 3.60 -20.52 -13.24
C TRP A 297 4.08 -19.15 -13.74
N HIS A 298 3.42 -18.57 -14.74
CA HIS A 298 3.72 -17.25 -15.32
C HIS A 298 2.60 -16.24 -15.03
N TYR A 299 1.78 -16.46 -13.99
CA TYR A 299 0.69 -15.56 -13.66
C TYR A 299 1.19 -14.32 -12.89
N ALA A 300 1.31 -13.20 -13.61
CA ALA A 300 1.91 -11.98 -13.11
C ALA A 300 1.20 -11.39 -11.87
N ASP A 301 -0.13 -11.45 -11.78
CA ASP A 301 -0.87 -10.85 -10.65
C ASP A 301 -0.59 -11.59 -9.33
N ALA A 302 -0.46 -12.93 -9.37
CA ALA A 302 -0.04 -13.72 -8.22
C ALA A 302 1.39 -13.38 -7.78
N MET A 303 2.29 -13.09 -8.72
CA MET A 303 3.65 -12.63 -8.42
C MET A 303 3.64 -11.22 -7.84
N TYR A 304 2.89 -10.29 -8.42
CA TYR A 304 2.74 -8.93 -7.88
C TYR A 304 2.23 -8.96 -6.44
N ASN A 305 1.17 -9.74 -6.18
CA ASN A 305 0.59 -9.88 -4.85
C ASN A 305 1.53 -10.59 -3.85
N LEU A 306 2.38 -11.54 -4.29
CA LEU A 306 3.49 -12.04 -3.47
C LEU A 306 4.52 -10.94 -3.16
N GLY A 307 4.84 -10.09 -4.13
CA GLY A 307 5.71 -8.93 -3.94
C GLY A 307 5.17 -7.98 -2.87
N VAL A 308 3.86 -7.67 -2.94
CA VAL A 308 3.15 -6.86 -1.93
C VAL A 308 3.19 -7.52 -0.55
N ALA A 309 2.80 -8.79 -0.45
CA ALA A 309 2.78 -9.52 0.83
C ALA A 309 4.18 -9.65 1.46
N TYR A 310 5.23 -9.88 0.66
CA TYR A 310 6.60 -9.88 1.17
C TYR A 310 7.10 -8.48 1.56
N GLY A 311 6.63 -7.42 0.89
CA GLY A 311 6.87 -6.03 1.28
C GLY A 311 6.26 -5.70 2.64
N GLU A 312 4.99 -6.08 2.87
CA GLU A 312 4.30 -5.95 4.16
C GLU A 312 5.00 -6.71 5.29
N MET A 313 5.61 -7.87 4.99
CA MET A 313 6.46 -8.62 5.94
C MET A 313 7.88 -8.06 6.12
N LEU A 314 8.23 -6.92 5.49
CA LEU A 314 9.58 -6.34 5.43
C LEU A 314 10.65 -7.30 4.84
N LYS A 315 10.24 -8.33 4.09
CA LYS A 315 11.13 -9.28 3.38
C LYS A 315 11.50 -8.71 2.01
N LEU A 316 12.14 -7.55 2.02
CA LEU A 316 12.34 -6.69 0.84
C LEU A 316 13.05 -7.38 -0.33
N ASP A 317 14.01 -8.28 -0.09
CA ASP A 317 14.69 -9.02 -1.16
C ASP A 317 13.75 -9.98 -1.91
N MET A 318 12.84 -10.64 -1.18
CA MET A 318 11.79 -11.47 -1.80
C MET A 318 10.77 -10.60 -2.55
N ALA A 319 10.43 -9.43 -2.01
CA ALA A 319 9.52 -8.51 -2.67
C ALA A 319 10.08 -8.01 -4.01
N ILE A 320 11.36 -7.64 -4.06
CA ILE A 320 12.06 -7.24 -5.30
C ILE A 320 11.95 -8.35 -6.35
N VAL A 321 12.35 -9.59 -6.02
CA VAL A 321 12.30 -10.73 -6.95
C VAL A 321 10.90 -10.93 -7.52
N PHE A 322 9.86 -10.88 -6.68
CA PHE A 322 8.49 -11.10 -7.15
C PHE A 322 7.91 -9.93 -7.96
N TYR A 323 8.30 -8.69 -7.70
CA TYR A 323 7.95 -7.56 -8.57
C TYR A 323 8.70 -7.58 -9.91
N GLU A 324 9.98 -7.95 -9.91
CA GLU A 324 10.77 -8.11 -11.14
C GLU A 324 10.19 -9.24 -12.02
N LEU A 325 9.77 -10.36 -11.43
CA LEU A 325 9.07 -11.43 -12.14
C LEU A 325 7.68 -11.00 -12.64
N ALA A 326 6.88 -10.30 -11.82
CA ALA A 326 5.58 -9.78 -12.23
C ALA A 326 5.70 -8.85 -13.44
N PHE A 327 6.70 -7.96 -13.43
CA PHE A 327 7.00 -7.07 -14.55
C PHE A 327 7.54 -7.81 -15.78
N HIS A 328 8.33 -8.87 -15.60
CA HIS A 328 8.82 -9.70 -16.70
C HIS A 328 7.69 -10.39 -17.47
N PHE A 329 6.69 -10.94 -16.77
CA PHE A 329 5.54 -11.61 -17.40
C PHE A 329 4.40 -10.64 -17.77
N ASN A 330 4.33 -9.45 -17.15
CA ASN A 330 3.44 -8.36 -17.54
C ASN A 330 4.19 -7.00 -17.57
N PRO A 331 4.78 -6.63 -18.72
CA PRO A 331 5.46 -5.34 -18.91
C PRO A 331 4.57 -4.10 -18.79
N HIS A 332 3.26 -4.25 -18.60
CA HIS A 332 2.32 -3.15 -18.37
C HIS A 332 1.96 -2.96 -16.87
N CYS A 333 2.57 -3.71 -15.95
CA CYS A 333 2.38 -3.53 -14.51
C CYS A 333 3.17 -2.32 -13.97
N ALA A 334 2.59 -1.13 -14.08
CA ALA A 334 3.17 0.10 -13.52
C ALA A 334 3.27 0.06 -11.99
N GLU A 335 2.35 -0.65 -11.33
CA GLU A 335 2.26 -0.81 -9.89
C GLU A 335 3.47 -1.57 -9.32
N ALA A 336 3.96 -2.61 -10.00
CA ALA A 336 5.20 -3.31 -9.63
C ALA A 336 6.42 -2.37 -9.72
N CYS A 337 6.49 -1.57 -10.77
CA CYS A 337 7.56 -0.58 -10.98
C CYS A 337 7.57 0.48 -9.86
N ASN A 338 6.39 1.01 -9.50
CA ASN A 338 6.25 1.94 -8.39
C ASN A 338 6.74 1.32 -7.07
N ASN A 339 6.32 0.09 -6.77
CA ASN A 339 6.66 -0.55 -5.50
C ASN A 339 8.15 -0.93 -5.41
N LEU A 340 8.78 -1.32 -6.52
CA LEU A 340 10.24 -1.43 -6.62
C LEU A 340 10.93 -0.09 -6.33
N GLY A 341 10.43 1.01 -6.89
CA GLY A 341 10.93 2.35 -6.63
C GLY A 341 10.87 2.74 -5.15
N VAL A 342 9.80 2.35 -4.44
CA VAL A 342 9.65 2.57 -2.99
C VAL A 342 10.74 1.80 -2.23
N ILE A 343 10.95 0.52 -2.54
CA ILE A 343 11.97 -0.31 -1.89
C ILE A 343 13.38 0.23 -2.16
N TYR A 344 13.69 0.65 -3.39
CA TYR A 344 15.00 1.23 -3.72
C TYR A 344 15.24 2.57 -3.01
N LYS A 345 14.21 3.41 -2.89
CA LYS A 345 14.25 4.67 -2.10
C LYS A 345 14.52 4.38 -0.62
N ASP A 346 13.83 3.40 -0.03
CA ASP A 346 14.01 3.01 1.38
C ASP A 346 15.38 2.35 1.64
N ARG A 347 16.04 1.83 0.58
CA ARG A 347 17.44 1.35 0.58
C ARG A 347 18.47 2.44 0.25
N ASP A 348 18.08 3.71 0.23
CA ASP A 348 18.92 4.88 -0.11
C ASP A 348 19.52 4.83 -1.54
N ASN A 349 18.99 3.97 -2.42
CA ASN A 349 19.37 3.88 -3.83
C ASN A 349 18.42 4.75 -4.67
N LEU A 350 18.62 6.06 -4.56
CA LEU A 350 17.75 7.06 -5.16
C LEU A 350 17.74 7.00 -6.69
N ASP A 351 18.85 6.63 -7.33
CA ASP A 351 18.95 6.55 -8.79
C ASP A 351 18.08 5.42 -9.35
N LYS A 352 18.19 4.21 -8.80
CA LYS A 352 17.27 3.11 -9.15
C LYS A 352 15.81 3.43 -8.82
N ALA A 353 15.55 4.17 -7.73
CA ALA A 353 14.20 4.61 -7.42
C ALA A 353 13.64 5.52 -8.53
N VAL A 354 14.43 6.48 -9.02
CA VAL A 354 14.06 7.34 -10.16
C VAL A 354 13.80 6.51 -11.42
N GLU A 355 14.68 5.57 -11.76
CA GLU A 355 14.50 4.66 -12.93
C GLU A 355 13.15 3.90 -12.83
N CYS A 356 12.87 3.29 -11.68
CA CYS A 356 11.64 2.53 -11.45
C CYS A 356 10.37 3.41 -11.54
N TYR A 357 10.37 4.62 -10.98
CA TYR A 357 9.23 5.54 -11.11
C TYR A 357 9.09 6.06 -12.54
N GLN A 358 10.18 6.36 -13.25
CA GLN A 358 10.13 6.76 -14.66
C GLN A 358 9.58 5.64 -15.55
N MET A 359 9.91 4.37 -15.26
CA MET A 359 9.33 3.21 -15.94
C MET A 359 7.83 3.05 -15.63
N ALA A 360 7.41 3.25 -14.39
CA ALA A 360 5.99 3.27 -14.03
C ALA A 360 5.22 4.37 -14.81
N LEU A 361 5.83 5.55 -14.97
CA LEU A 361 5.25 6.69 -15.67
C LEU A 361 5.30 6.59 -17.20
N SER A 362 6.23 5.82 -17.79
CA SER A 362 6.21 5.55 -19.23
C SER A 362 5.05 4.62 -19.62
N ILE A 363 4.61 3.77 -18.70
CA ILE A 363 3.45 2.89 -18.84
C ILE A 363 2.15 3.64 -18.52
N LYS A 364 2.13 4.40 -17.41
CA LYS A 364 0.95 5.10 -16.88
C LYS A 364 1.30 6.56 -16.55
N PRO A 365 1.28 7.49 -17.52
CA PRO A 365 1.76 8.86 -17.34
C PRO A 365 1.08 9.66 -16.22
N ASN A 366 -0.19 9.36 -15.94
CA ASN A 366 -0.98 10.00 -14.89
C ASN A 366 -1.02 9.18 -13.57
N PHE A 367 -0.01 8.34 -13.30
CA PHE A 367 0.05 7.55 -12.07
C PHE A 367 0.45 8.43 -10.87
N SER A 368 -0.56 8.95 -10.16
CA SER A 368 -0.39 9.93 -9.08
C SER A 368 0.56 9.45 -7.97
N GLN A 369 0.55 8.16 -7.60
CA GLN A 369 1.50 7.58 -6.65
C GLN A 369 2.96 7.72 -7.13
N SER A 370 3.27 7.31 -8.36
CA SER A 370 4.62 7.42 -8.92
C SER A 370 5.07 8.87 -9.13
N LEU A 371 4.16 9.76 -9.54
CA LEU A 371 4.43 11.20 -9.65
C LEU A 371 4.82 11.81 -8.28
N ASN A 372 4.03 11.53 -7.24
CA ASN A 372 4.34 11.96 -5.87
C ASN A 372 5.68 11.39 -5.39
N ASN A 373 5.89 10.07 -5.56
CA ASN A 373 7.08 9.39 -5.06
C ASN A 373 8.36 9.87 -5.75
N LEU A 374 8.30 10.13 -7.06
CA LEU A 374 9.39 10.76 -7.81
C LEU A 374 9.66 12.19 -7.33
N GLY A 375 8.61 12.97 -7.03
CA GLY A 375 8.75 14.29 -6.44
C GLY A 375 9.39 14.27 -5.05
N VAL A 376 9.08 13.27 -4.21
CA VAL A 376 9.73 13.05 -2.92
C VAL A 376 11.22 12.71 -3.11
N VAL A 377 11.58 11.85 -4.07
CA VAL A 377 13.00 11.57 -4.38
C VAL A 377 13.74 12.82 -4.87
N TYR A 378 13.13 13.61 -5.77
CA TYR A 378 13.71 14.88 -6.20
C TYR A 378 13.87 15.89 -5.05
N THR A 379 12.97 15.87 -4.06
CA THR A 379 13.12 16.67 -2.82
C THR A 379 14.36 16.23 -2.04
N VAL A 380 14.60 14.93 -1.88
CA VAL A 380 15.81 14.40 -1.22
C VAL A 380 17.08 14.76 -2.01
N GLN A 381 17.04 14.69 -3.34
CA GLN A 381 18.12 15.08 -4.24
C GLN A 381 18.34 16.61 -4.35
N GLY A 382 17.53 17.44 -3.67
CA GLY A 382 17.63 18.91 -3.74
C GLY A 382 17.11 19.56 -5.02
N LYS A 383 16.43 18.80 -5.90
CA LYS A 383 15.87 19.27 -7.17
C LYS A 383 14.46 19.85 -6.96
N MET A 384 14.35 20.94 -6.19
CA MET A 384 13.07 21.44 -5.67
C MET A 384 12.03 21.79 -6.75
N ASP A 385 12.41 22.43 -7.85
CA ASP A 385 11.46 22.79 -8.92
C ASP A 385 10.92 21.55 -9.64
N ALA A 386 11.78 20.57 -9.90
CA ALA A 386 11.38 19.29 -10.47
C ALA A 386 10.47 18.52 -9.49
N ALA A 387 10.76 18.56 -8.19
CA ALA A 387 9.92 17.98 -7.15
C ALA A 387 8.52 18.61 -7.13
N ALA A 388 8.43 19.94 -7.11
CA ALA A 388 7.16 20.66 -7.14
C ALA A 388 6.35 20.27 -8.38
N SER A 389 6.96 20.32 -9.57
CA SER A 389 6.29 19.96 -10.82
C SER A 389 5.77 18.51 -10.84
N MET A 390 6.48 17.54 -10.25
CA MET A 390 5.99 16.16 -10.18
C MET A 390 4.83 16.02 -9.19
N ILE A 391 4.90 16.67 -8.02
CA ILE A 391 3.83 16.60 -7.00
C ILE A 391 2.58 17.35 -7.49
N GLU A 392 2.72 18.49 -8.15
CA GLU A 392 1.62 19.23 -8.79
C GLU A 392 0.94 18.38 -9.88
N LYS A 393 1.71 17.66 -10.71
CA LYS A 393 1.14 16.68 -11.66
C LYS A 393 0.42 15.53 -10.95
N ALA A 394 0.92 15.06 -9.81
CA ALA A 394 0.23 14.04 -9.01
C ALA A 394 -1.15 14.53 -8.52
N ILE A 395 -1.22 15.80 -8.10
CA ILE A 395 -2.46 16.47 -7.67
C ILE A 395 -3.42 16.70 -8.85
N ILE A 396 -2.92 17.08 -10.02
CA ILE A 396 -3.74 17.21 -11.24
C ILE A 396 -4.31 15.85 -11.67
N ALA A 397 -3.51 14.79 -11.59
CA ALA A 397 -3.93 13.43 -11.93
C ALA A 397 -4.90 12.83 -10.91
N ASN A 398 -4.78 13.21 -9.62
CA ASN A 398 -5.71 12.82 -8.58
C ASN A 398 -5.90 13.95 -7.54
N PRO A 399 -6.94 14.80 -7.69
CA PRO A 399 -7.20 15.92 -6.78
C PRO A 399 -7.59 15.51 -5.34
N THR A 400 -7.91 14.24 -5.09
CA THR A 400 -8.18 13.71 -3.74
C THR A 400 -6.97 12.98 -3.13
N TYR A 401 -5.79 13.08 -3.73
CA TYR A 401 -4.58 12.47 -3.17
C TYR A 401 -3.97 13.31 -2.04
N ALA A 402 -4.51 13.16 -0.83
CA ALA A 402 -4.14 13.96 0.34
C ALA A 402 -2.61 13.96 0.63
N GLU A 403 -1.91 12.84 0.44
CA GLU A 403 -0.47 12.75 0.72
C GLU A 403 0.37 13.70 -0.17
N ALA A 404 -0.01 13.86 -1.44
CA ALA A 404 0.68 14.76 -2.35
C ALA A 404 0.61 16.23 -1.87
N TYR A 405 -0.53 16.66 -1.31
CA TYR A 405 -0.64 17.99 -0.68
C TYR A 405 0.24 18.14 0.57
N ASN A 406 0.36 17.10 1.41
CA ASN A 406 1.32 17.13 2.53
C ASN A 406 2.76 17.24 2.03
N ASN A 407 3.14 16.46 1.02
CA ASN A 407 4.50 16.44 0.49
C ASN A 407 4.85 17.76 -0.22
N LEU A 408 3.90 18.39 -0.91
CA LEU A 408 4.02 19.75 -1.45
C LEU A 408 4.22 20.78 -0.33
N GLY A 409 3.47 20.67 0.76
CA GLY A 409 3.63 21.54 1.94
C GLY A 409 5.00 21.39 2.60
N VAL A 410 5.54 20.18 2.67
CA VAL A 410 6.91 19.90 3.16
C VAL A 410 7.94 20.57 2.27
N LEU A 411 7.81 20.42 0.95
CA LEU A 411 8.70 21.04 -0.02
C LEU A 411 8.67 22.58 0.07
N TYR A 412 7.48 23.18 0.16
CA TYR A 412 7.35 24.63 0.32
C TYR A 412 7.92 25.15 1.65
N ARG A 413 7.73 24.42 2.75
CA ARG A 413 8.33 24.77 4.05
C ARG A 413 9.85 24.75 3.96
N ASP A 414 10.43 23.68 3.41
CA ASP A 414 11.87 23.52 3.28
C ASP A 414 12.45 24.57 2.31
N ALA A 415 11.70 25.01 1.31
CA ALA A 415 12.06 26.10 0.41
C ALA A 415 11.81 27.52 0.99
N GLY A 416 11.35 27.65 2.24
CA GLY A 416 11.08 28.93 2.93
C GLY A 416 9.71 29.56 2.67
N ASN A 417 8.86 28.96 1.82
CA ASN A 417 7.56 29.49 1.40
C ASN A 417 6.45 29.11 2.41
N ILE A 418 6.51 29.62 3.64
CA ILE A 418 5.67 29.14 4.76
C ILE A 418 4.16 29.30 4.51
N SER A 419 3.70 30.38 3.85
CA SER A 419 2.26 30.54 3.55
C SER A 419 1.76 29.38 2.68
N MET A 420 2.41 29.15 1.54
CA MET A 420 2.04 28.06 0.63
C MET A 420 2.17 26.68 1.28
N ALA A 421 3.10 26.51 2.23
CA ALA A 421 3.18 25.31 3.04
C ALA A 421 1.92 25.09 3.90
N VAL A 422 1.50 26.12 4.65
CA VAL A 422 0.26 26.07 5.45
C VAL A 422 -0.96 25.82 4.56
N ASP A 423 -1.07 26.52 3.44
CA ASP A 423 -2.17 26.36 2.48
C ASP A 423 -2.25 24.91 1.95
N ALA A 424 -1.10 24.31 1.59
CA ALA A 424 -1.04 22.93 1.12
C ALA A 424 -1.43 21.92 2.20
N TYR A 425 -0.96 22.08 3.45
CA TYR A 425 -1.42 21.23 4.56
C TYR A 425 -2.92 21.41 4.85
N GLU A 426 -3.49 22.60 4.64
CA GLU A 426 -4.94 22.82 4.78
C GLU A 426 -5.75 22.16 3.66
N GLN A 427 -5.24 22.06 2.43
CA GLN A 427 -5.91 21.25 1.40
C GLN A 427 -5.85 19.75 1.74
N CYS A 428 -4.70 19.27 2.22
CA CYS A 428 -4.57 17.89 2.74
C CYS A 428 -5.62 17.60 3.82
N LEU A 429 -5.76 18.48 4.81
CA LEU A 429 -6.70 18.34 5.93
C LEU A 429 -8.18 18.57 5.57
N LYS A 430 -8.50 19.06 4.36
CA LYS A 430 -9.88 19.07 3.84
C LYS A 430 -10.27 17.72 3.23
N ILE A 431 -9.29 16.99 2.71
CA ILE A 431 -9.48 15.69 2.06
C ILE A 431 -9.40 14.57 3.12
N ASP A 432 -8.36 14.60 3.95
CA ASP A 432 -8.15 13.71 5.10
C ASP A 432 -8.00 14.56 6.38
N PRO A 433 -9.11 14.85 7.09
CA PRO A 433 -9.08 15.65 8.31
C PRO A 433 -8.18 15.09 9.42
N ASP A 434 -8.03 13.76 9.49
CA ASP A 434 -7.27 13.07 10.53
C ASP A 434 -5.83 12.73 10.10
N SER A 435 -5.38 13.26 8.95
CA SER A 435 -4.00 13.15 8.47
C SER A 435 -3.00 13.64 9.52
N ARG A 436 -2.34 12.69 10.20
CA ARG A 436 -1.35 12.99 11.25
C ARG A 436 -0.26 13.91 10.74
N ASN A 437 0.37 13.55 9.61
CA ASN A 437 1.52 14.26 9.07
C ASN A 437 1.16 15.70 8.70
N ALA A 438 0.07 15.93 7.97
CA ALA A 438 -0.35 17.28 7.59
C ALA A 438 -0.77 18.12 8.82
N GLY A 439 -1.47 17.51 9.78
CA GLY A 439 -1.84 18.17 11.04
C GLY A 439 -0.61 18.67 11.81
N GLN A 440 0.36 17.79 12.06
CA GLN A 440 1.58 18.13 12.80
C GLN A 440 2.48 19.11 12.02
N ASN A 441 2.67 18.88 10.72
CA ASN A 441 3.45 19.78 9.86
C ASN A 441 2.83 21.18 9.75
N ARG A 442 1.50 21.31 9.69
CA ARG A 442 0.80 22.61 9.72
C ARG A 442 1.07 23.35 11.02
N LEU A 443 0.94 22.67 12.17
CA LEU A 443 1.21 23.28 13.47
C LEU A 443 2.66 23.77 13.57
N LEU A 444 3.63 22.97 13.14
CA LEU A 444 5.03 23.39 13.05
C LEU A 444 5.21 24.60 12.11
N ALA A 445 4.62 24.57 10.91
CA ALA A 445 4.76 25.64 9.92
C ALA A 445 4.20 26.99 10.42
N MET A 446 3.06 26.97 11.11
CA MET A 446 2.46 28.19 11.67
C MET A 446 3.34 28.87 12.74
N ASN A 447 4.28 28.17 13.40
CA ASN A 447 5.19 28.80 14.36
C ASN A 447 6.21 29.76 13.69
N TYR A 448 6.54 29.58 12.40
CA TYR A 448 7.49 30.47 11.72
C TYR A 448 6.92 31.87 11.43
N ILE A 449 5.59 32.01 11.38
CA ILE A 449 4.90 33.25 11.01
C ILE A 449 4.02 33.84 12.13
N ASN A 450 3.79 33.11 13.23
CA ASN A 450 2.98 33.61 14.33
C ASN A 450 3.81 34.38 15.36
N GLU A 451 3.54 35.68 15.47
CA GLU A 451 4.17 36.58 16.45
C GLU A 451 3.48 36.60 17.82
N GLY A 452 2.31 35.95 17.97
CA GLY A 452 1.56 35.86 19.24
C GLY A 452 0.46 36.89 19.45
N HIS A 453 0.05 37.62 18.40
CA HIS A 453 -0.99 38.66 18.48
C HIS A 453 -2.39 38.10 18.74
N ASP A 454 -2.65 36.84 18.39
CA ASP A 454 -3.93 36.16 18.63
C ASP A 454 -3.77 34.71 19.09
N ASN A 455 -4.89 34.04 19.38
CA ASN A 455 -4.92 32.67 19.88
C ASN A 455 -5.02 31.60 18.77
N LYS A 456 -5.06 31.93 17.47
CA LYS A 456 -5.36 30.95 16.39
C LYS A 456 -4.43 29.75 16.41
N LEU A 457 -3.13 29.95 16.65
CA LEU A 457 -2.17 28.85 16.75
C LEU A 457 -2.45 27.96 17.96
N PHE A 458 -2.79 28.53 19.11
CA PHE A 458 -3.15 27.76 20.31
C PHE A 458 -4.44 26.94 20.08
N GLU A 459 -5.49 27.56 19.50
CA GLU A 459 -6.74 26.88 19.18
C GLU A 459 -6.50 25.72 18.20
N ALA A 460 -5.68 25.93 17.16
CA ALA A 460 -5.29 24.87 16.23
C ALA A 460 -4.57 23.69 16.92
N HIS A 461 -3.64 23.94 17.84
CA HIS A 461 -2.98 22.89 18.63
C HIS A 461 -3.97 22.13 19.51
N ARG A 462 -4.83 22.86 20.24
CA ARG A 462 -5.82 22.28 21.16
C ARG A 462 -6.84 21.41 20.42
N ASP A 463 -7.28 21.85 19.25
CA ASP A 463 -8.31 21.14 18.47
C ASP A 463 -7.71 19.94 17.72
N TRP A 464 -6.46 20.04 17.24
CA TRP A 464 -5.69 18.86 16.81
C TRP A 464 -5.55 17.85 17.95
N GLY A 465 -5.10 18.29 19.13
CA GLY A 465 -4.84 17.41 20.27
C GLY A 465 -6.09 16.72 20.79
N ARG A 466 -7.24 17.41 20.79
CA ARG A 466 -8.53 16.79 21.15
C ARG A 466 -8.93 15.68 20.17
N ARG A 467 -8.74 15.88 18.85
CA ARG A 467 -9.07 14.86 17.84
C ARG A 467 -8.10 13.70 17.89
N PHE A 468 -6.80 13.99 17.83
CA PHE A 468 -5.73 13.00 17.86
C PHE A 468 -5.78 12.11 19.11
N MET A 469 -6.10 12.67 20.28
CA MET A 469 -6.30 11.92 21.52
C MET A 469 -7.36 10.81 21.38
N ARG A 470 -8.44 11.01 20.62
CA ARG A 470 -9.54 10.03 20.46
C ARG A 470 -9.14 8.75 19.73
N LEU A 471 -8.01 8.75 19.03
CA LEU A 471 -7.47 7.58 18.30
C LEU A 471 -6.82 6.54 19.23
N TYR A 472 -6.67 6.87 20.52
CA TYR A 472 -5.97 6.06 21.51
C TYR A 472 -6.84 5.86 22.77
N ALA A 473 -6.70 4.68 23.40
CA ALA A 473 -7.37 4.35 24.66
C ALA A 473 -6.46 4.71 25.83
N GLN A 474 -6.94 5.57 26.74
CA GLN A 474 -6.05 6.23 27.71
C GLN A 474 -6.06 5.50 29.05
N HIS A 475 -4.88 5.39 29.67
CA HIS A 475 -4.74 4.83 31.00
C HIS A 475 -4.95 5.91 32.07
N THR A 476 -5.67 5.58 33.14
CA THR A 476 -6.10 6.53 34.19
C THR A 476 -5.81 6.08 35.63
N SER A 477 -5.29 4.87 35.81
CA SER A 477 -4.93 4.30 37.12
C SER A 477 -3.63 3.52 36.99
N TRP A 478 -2.67 3.75 37.89
CA TRP A 478 -1.33 3.17 37.85
C TRP A 478 -0.97 2.57 39.22
N ASP A 479 -0.23 1.46 39.20
CA ASP A 479 0.24 0.77 40.42
C ASP A 479 1.55 1.37 40.98
N ASN A 480 1.96 2.55 40.50
CA ASN A 480 3.14 3.28 40.97
C ASN A 480 2.91 3.75 42.43
N PRO A 481 3.73 3.31 43.42
CA PRO A 481 3.50 3.65 44.82
C PRO A 481 3.56 5.16 45.07
N LYS A 482 2.51 5.73 45.69
CA LYS A 482 2.36 7.17 45.99
C LYS A 482 3.14 7.62 47.24
N ASP A 483 4.42 7.27 47.29
CA ASP A 483 5.38 7.80 48.26
C ASP A 483 6.00 9.10 47.69
N PRO A 484 5.89 10.25 48.38
CA PRO A 484 6.38 11.53 47.86
C PRO A 484 7.91 11.63 47.73
N ASP A 485 8.68 10.82 48.47
CA ASP A 485 10.11 10.99 48.67
C ASP A 485 10.96 9.78 48.22
N ARG A 486 10.34 8.67 47.82
CA ARG A 486 11.04 7.53 47.19
C ARG A 486 11.83 7.92 45.91
N PRO A 487 12.81 7.11 45.49
CA PRO A 487 13.40 7.22 44.15
C PRO A 487 12.35 7.17 43.04
N LEU A 488 12.55 7.98 42.00
CA LEU A 488 11.67 8.08 40.83
C LEU A 488 12.29 7.40 39.61
N VAL A 489 11.45 6.88 38.72
CA VAL A 489 11.85 6.36 37.41
C VAL A 489 11.43 7.35 36.33
N ILE A 490 12.42 7.96 35.66
CA ILE A 490 12.22 8.99 34.64
C ILE A 490 12.44 8.36 33.26
N GLY A 491 11.40 8.41 32.41
CA GLY A 491 11.46 7.95 31.03
C GLY A 491 11.71 9.12 30.08
N TYR A 492 12.65 9.00 29.14
CA TYR A 492 12.85 9.97 28.06
C TYR A 492 12.58 9.33 26.70
N VAL A 493 11.63 9.87 25.92
CA VAL A 493 11.23 9.33 24.61
C VAL A 493 11.52 10.32 23.47
N SER A 494 12.24 9.85 22.45
CA SER A 494 12.65 10.65 21.28
C SER A 494 13.19 9.79 20.12
N PRO A 495 13.03 10.20 18.85
CA PRO A 495 13.82 9.70 17.73
C PRO A 495 15.20 10.39 17.60
N ASP A 496 15.50 11.38 18.44
CA ASP A 496 16.56 12.37 18.21
C ASP A 496 17.89 12.09 18.95
N TYR A 497 18.11 10.85 19.40
CA TYR A 497 19.33 10.43 20.10
C TYR A 497 20.54 10.19 19.17
N PHE A 498 20.62 10.90 18.05
CA PHE A 498 21.75 10.92 17.11
C PHE A 498 22.30 12.35 17.00
N THR A 499 23.18 12.65 16.05
CA THR A 499 23.68 14.01 15.81
C THR A 499 22.58 14.93 15.25
N HIS A 500 21.74 15.41 16.16
CA HIS A 500 20.59 16.29 15.94
C HIS A 500 20.52 17.39 17.02
N SER A 501 19.76 18.46 16.79
CA SER A 501 19.62 19.60 17.72
C SER A 501 19.30 19.19 19.16
N VAL A 502 18.29 18.32 19.37
CA VAL A 502 17.86 17.86 20.71
C VAL A 502 18.99 17.16 21.47
N SER A 503 19.86 16.43 20.77
CA SER A 503 20.95 15.64 21.35
C SER A 503 21.91 16.47 22.21
N TYR A 504 22.17 17.72 21.82
CA TYR A 504 23.10 18.60 22.51
C TYR A 504 22.60 19.06 23.89
N PHE A 505 21.32 18.85 24.20
CA PHE A 505 20.71 19.32 25.45
C PHE A 505 20.20 18.17 26.33
N ILE A 506 19.67 17.10 25.73
CA ILE A 506 19.30 15.88 26.47
C ILE A 506 20.53 15.18 27.06
N GLU A 507 21.74 15.43 26.55
CA GLU A 507 22.98 14.92 27.14
C GLU A 507 23.14 15.31 28.62
N ALA A 508 22.65 16.50 29.03
CA ALA A 508 22.78 16.97 30.40
C ALA A 508 22.05 16.07 31.44
N PRO A 509 20.73 15.83 31.39
CA PRO A 509 20.07 14.91 32.33
C PRO A 509 20.58 13.46 32.22
N LEU A 510 20.90 12.97 31.01
CA LEU A 510 21.46 11.62 30.85
C LEU A 510 22.80 11.46 31.60
N VAL A 511 23.63 12.51 31.67
CA VAL A 511 24.93 12.51 32.34
C VAL A 511 24.86 12.87 33.82
N TYR A 512 24.12 13.92 34.18
CA TYR A 512 24.24 14.59 35.48
C TYR A 512 23.18 14.21 36.51
N HIS A 513 22.10 13.50 36.14
CA HIS A 513 21.13 13.01 37.12
C HIS A 513 21.76 12.16 38.23
N ASP A 514 21.23 12.25 39.44
CA ASP A 514 21.50 11.29 40.51
C ASP A 514 20.66 10.02 40.28
N TYR A 515 21.27 9.01 39.68
CA TYR A 515 20.61 7.74 39.35
C TYR A 515 20.19 6.93 40.59
N ALA A 516 20.66 7.27 41.79
CA ALA A 516 20.16 6.66 43.03
C ALA A 516 18.73 7.13 43.37
N ASN A 517 18.40 8.38 43.06
CA ASN A 517 17.10 9.00 43.35
C ASN A 517 16.23 9.23 42.09
N TYR A 518 16.82 9.22 40.90
CA TYR A 518 16.19 9.48 39.61
C TYR A 518 16.72 8.48 38.57
N LYS A 519 16.21 7.25 38.59
CA LYS A 519 16.62 6.19 37.65
C LYS A 519 16.14 6.54 36.24
N VAL A 520 17.07 6.60 35.29
CA VAL A 520 16.78 6.98 33.89
C VAL A 520 16.47 5.75 33.03
N VAL A 521 15.42 5.85 32.21
CA VAL A 521 15.08 4.93 31.12
C VAL A 521 14.96 5.70 29.81
N VAL A 522 15.69 5.29 28.78
CA VAL A 522 15.64 5.91 27.45
C VAL A 522 14.84 5.04 26.47
N TYR A 523 13.90 5.67 25.78
CA TYR A 523 13.09 5.09 24.70
C TYR A 523 13.54 5.71 23.37
N SER A 524 14.46 5.03 22.70
CA SER A 524 15.11 5.48 21.47
C SER A 524 14.31 5.06 20.23
N ALA A 525 13.77 6.02 19.49
CA ALA A 525 13.12 5.80 18.19
C ALA A 525 14.06 6.14 17.00
N VAL A 526 15.39 6.10 17.22
CA VAL A 526 16.41 6.40 16.21
C VAL A 526 16.35 5.39 15.06
N VAL A 527 16.28 5.88 13.82
CA VAL A 527 16.26 5.06 12.60
C VAL A 527 17.63 4.44 12.31
N LYS A 528 18.69 5.26 12.42
CA LYS A 528 20.08 4.92 12.12
C LYS A 528 20.97 5.50 13.21
N ALA A 529 21.50 4.63 14.06
CA ALA A 529 22.38 5.02 15.16
C ALA A 529 23.71 5.59 14.62
N ASP A 530 24.25 6.56 15.34
CA ASP A 530 25.58 7.13 15.10
C ASP A 530 26.47 7.04 16.36
N ALA A 531 27.69 7.56 16.27
CA ALA A 531 28.63 7.57 17.39
C ALA A 531 28.11 8.32 18.64
N LYS A 532 27.17 9.28 18.48
CA LYS A 532 26.53 9.97 19.60
C LYS A 532 25.44 9.10 20.23
N THR A 533 24.68 8.35 19.42
CA THR A 533 23.71 7.36 19.91
C THR A 533 24.37 6.31 20.81
N GLU A 534 25.47 5.71 20.35
CA GLU A 534 26.19 4.71 21.15
C GLU A 534 26.79 5.33 22.42
N ARG A 535 27.36 6.55 22.33
CA ARG A 535 27.85 7.29 23.51
C ARG A 535 26.77 7.53 24.55
N PHE A 536 25.53 7.82 24.16
CA PHE A 536 24.41 7.95 25.09
C PHE A 536 24.03 6.61 25.71
N ARG A 537 23.88 5.56 24.89
CA ARG A 537 23.57 4.20 25.35
C ARG A 537 24.59 3.72 26.39
N GLU A 538 25.88 3.80 26.08
CA GLU A 538 26.97 3.44 27.00
C GLU A 538 26.90 4.18 28.34
N ARG A 539 26.70 5.51 28.31
CA ARG A 539 26.65 6.34 29.52
C ARG A 539 25.45 6.01 30.41
N VAL A 540 24.27 5.86 29.81
CA VAL A 540 23.03 5.51 30.55
C VAL A 540 23.17 4.15 31.21
N LEU A 541 23.64 3.15 30.47
CA LEU A 541 23.86 1.79 31.01
C LEU A 541 24.94 1.79 32.10
N LYS A 542 26.05 2.52 31.92
CA LYS A 542 27.14 2.62 32.91
C LYS A 542 26.71 3.26 34.22
N LYS A 543 25.72 4.17 34.21
CA LYS A 543 25.14 4.76 35.43
C LYS A 543 24.02 3.91 36.06
N GLY A 544 23.67 2.76 35.48
CA GLY A 544 22.59 1.88 35.98
C GLY A 544 21.19 2.21 35.46
N GLY A 545 21.10 3.04 34.42
CA GLY A 545 19.86 3.28 33.67
C GLY A 545 19.54 2.16 32.68
N MET A 546 18.47 2.35 31.91
CA MET A 546 18.02 1.40 30.89
C MET A 546 17.91 2.08 29.52
N TRP A 547 18.16 1.32 28.46
CA TRP A 547 17.99 1.75 27.07
C TRP A 547 17.07 0.77 26.35
N ARG A 548 16.04 1.29 25.69
CA ARG A 548 15.11 0.52 24.87
C ARG A 548 15.02 1.14 23.48
N ASP A 549 15.39 0.36 22.47
CA ASP A 549 15.18 0.73 21.08
C ASP A 549 13.74 0.37 20.67
N ILE A 550 12.98 1.38 20.23
CA ILE A 550 11.55 1.33 19.93
C ILE A 550 11.23 1.79 18.49
N TYR A 551 12.24 1.93 17.63
CA TYR A 551 12.03 2.19 16.21
C TYR A 551 11.21 1.04 15.57
N GLY A 552 10.23 1.38 14.74
CA GLY A 552 9.30 0.42 14.14
C GLY A 552 8.26 -0.21 15.09
N VAL A 553 8.28 0.10 16.40
CA VAL A 553 7.31 -0.43 17.36
C VAL A 553 6.06 0.46 17.40
N ASP A 554 4.88 -0.17 17.32
CA ASP A 554 3.59 0.52 17.45
C ASP A 554 3.46 1.30 18.77
N GLU A 555 2.87 2.50 18.72
CA GLU A 555 2.80 3.42 19.86
C GLU A 555 1.98 2.88 21.05
N LYS A 556 0.97 2.03 20.82
CA LYS A 556 0.19 1.39 21.90
C LYS A 556 1.01 0.29 22.59
N LYS A 557 1.88 -0.39 21.82
CA LYS A 557 2.87 -1.33 22.36
C LYS A 557 3.98 -0.60 23.13
N VAL A 558 4.50 0.52 22.62
CA VAL A 558 5.45 1.38 23.37
C VAL A 558 4.82 1.86 24.68
N ALA A 559 3.56 2.30 24.66
CA ALA A 559 2.83 2.67 25.87
C ALA A 559 2.67 1.51 26.88
N SER A 560 2.62 0.26 26.41
CA SER A 560 2.60 -0.92 27.29
C SER A 560 3.96 -1.16 27.94
N ILE A 561 5.05 -1.06 27.16
CA ILE A 561 6.42 -1.16 27.67
C ILE A 561 6.70 -0.10 28.74
N VAL A 562 6.24 1.14 28.54
CA VAL A 562 6.38 2.23 29.54
C VAL A 562 5.68 1.89 30.86
N ARG A 563 4.51 1.24 30.82
CA ARG A 563 3.80 0.79 32.03
C ARG A 563 4.52 -0.36 32.72
N GLU A 564 5.05 -1.33 31.95
CA GLU A 564 5.83 -2.45 32.46
C GLU A 564 7.11 -1.98 33.18
N ASP A 565 7.79 -0.95 32.64
CA ASP A 565 8.94 -0.29 33.26
C ASP A 565 8.60 0.58 34.49
N LYS A 566 7.31 0.74 34.81
CA LYS A 566 6.80 1.57 35.92
C LYS A 566 7.36 2.98 35.92
N ILE A 567 7.41 3.61 34.75
CA ILE A 567 7.83 5.02 34.63
C ILE A 567 6.89 5.91 35.45
N ASP A 568 7.47 6.78 36.29
CA ASP A 568 6.74 7.75 37.11
C ASP A 568 6.46 9.04 36.33
N ILE A 569 7.47 9.50 35.59
CA ILE A 569 7.42 10.70 34.76
C ILE A 569 7.97 10.34 33.37
N LEU A 570 7.10 10.39 32.36
CA LEU A 570 7.50 10.23 30.96
C LEU A 570 7.69 11.61 30.32
N VAL A 571 8.87 11.84 29.76
CA VAL A 571 9.31 13.10 29.17
C VAL A 571 9.49 12.90 27.66
N GLU A 572 8.67 13.62 26.89
CA GLU A 572 8.67 13.63 25.43
C GLU A 572 9.50 14.83 24.92
N LEU A 573 10.34 14.59 23.90
CA LEU A 573 11.43 15.51 23.53
C LEU A 573 11.36 16.07 22.11
N THR A 574 10.23 15.93 21.40
CA THR A 574 10.17 16.08 19.93
C THR A 574 8.94 16.90 19.46
N GLY A 575 7.81 16.81 20.18
CA GLY A 575 6.55 17.49 19.87
C GLY A 575 6.05 17.22 18.45
N HIS A 576 5.71 18.28 17.70
CA HIS A 576 5.18 18.17 16.33
C HIS A 576 6.24 18.07 15.23
N THR A 577 7.47 17.65 15.57
CA THR A 577 8.53 17.39 14.58
C THR A 577 8.55 15.92 14.13
N ALA A 578 9.40 15.58 13.17
CA ALA A 578 9.36 14.28 12.47
C ALA A 578 9.57 13.08 13.42
N ASN A 579 8.92 11.96 13.11
CA ASN A 579 9.04 10.68 13.85
C ASN A 579 8.71 10.73 15.35
N ASN A 580 8.01 11.77 15.82
CA ASN A 580 7.54 11.91 17.21
C ASN A 580 6.76 10.69 17.72
N LYS A 581 6.58 10.64 19.05
CA LYS A 581 5.83 9.58 19.75
C LYS A 581 4.62 10.13 20.51
N LEU A 582 4.00 11.20 19.99
CA LEU A 582 2.84 11.82 20.63
C LEU A 582 1.63 10.87 20.76
N GLY A 583 1.52 9.79 19.97
CA GLY A 583 0.49 8.75 20.17
C GLY A 583 0.80 7.84 21.37
N THR A 584 2.08 7.65 21.71
CA THR A 584 2.47 7.03 22.99
C THR A 584 2.02 7.92 24.15
N MET A 585 2.22 9.23 24.04
CA MET A 585 1.76 10.20 25.05
C MET A 585 0.22 10.30 25.11
N ALA A 586 -0.48 10.07 23.99
CA ALA A 586 -1.94 10.02 23.97
C ALA A 586 -2.45 8.88 24.87
N CYS A 587 -1.89 7.67 24.75
CA CYS A 587 -2.22 6.51 25.58
C CYS A 587 -2.07 6.73 27.11
N ARG A 588 -1.45 7.83 27.53
CA ARG A 588 -1.11 8.20 28.92
C ARG A 588 -0.47 7.06 29.74
N PRO A 589 0.62 6.44 29.26
CA PRO A 589 1.21 5.29 29.94
C PRO A 589 1.82 5.59 31.32
N ALA A 590 2.33 6.80 31.56
CA ALA A 590 2.91 7.18 32.85
C ALA A 590 1.94 8.04 33.71
N PRO A 591 2.03 8.00 35.06
CA PRO A 591 1.20 8.80 35.94
C PRO A 591 1.36 10.30 35.77
N LEU A 592 2.54 10.75 35.34
CA LEU A 592 2.84 12.12 34.94
C LEU A 592 3.51 12.14 33.56
N GLN A 593 3.10 13.10 32.74
CA GLN A 593 3.63 13.29 31.40
C GLN A 593 4.12 14.71 31.17
N VAL A 594 5.30 14.85 30.59
CA VAL A 594 6.00 16.11 30.39
C VAL A 594 6.44 16.22 28.93
N THR A 595 6.42 17.43 28.37
CA THR A 595 7.09 17.73 27.09
C THR A 595 8.21 18.75 27.34
N TRP A 596 9.32 18.60 26.62
CA TRP A 596 10.48 19.49 26.71
C TRP A 596 11.20 19.60 25.36
N ILE A 597 11.86 20.74 25.17
CA ILE A 597 12.86 21.10 24.15
C ILE A 597 12.53 20.95 22.65
N GLY A 598 12.08 19.81 22.13
CA GLY A 598 12.02 19.57 20.69
C GLY A 598 11.01 20.45 19.92
N TYR A 599 10.12 21.13 20.65
CA TYR A 599 9.07 21.94 20.07
C TYR A 599 8.83 23.25 20.85
N PRO A 600 8.73 24.40 20.16
CA PRO A 600 8.75 25.73 20.80
C PRO A 600 7.37 26.19 21.32
N ASN A 601 6.39 25.29 21.42
CA ASN A 601 5.00 25.64 21.71
C ASN A 601 4.29 24.51 22.49
N THR A 602 3.01 24.71 22.80
CA THR A 602 2.10 23.65 23.30
C THR A 602 2.05 22.46 22.33
N THR A 603 2.05 21.23 22.82
CA THR A 603 1.68 20.06 22.00
C THR A 603 0.20 20.06 21.66
N GLY A 604 -0.62 20.68 22.52
CA GLY A 604 -2.07 20.70 22.41
C GLY A 604 -2.75 19.43 22.93
N LEU A 605 -1.96 18.40 23.28
CA LEU A 605 -2.46 17.09 23.67
C LEU A 605 -2.92 17.11 25.14
N PRO A 606 -4.22 16.89 25.46
CA PRO A 606 -4.74 17.05 26.82
C PRO A 606 -4.05 16.18 27.87
N THR A 607 -3.49 15.04 27.46
CA THR A 607 -2.85 14.02 28.30
C THR A 607 -1.44 14.38 28.77
N ILE A 608 -0.79 15.43 28.22
CA ILE A 608 0.53 15.88 28.71
C ILE A 608 0.32 16.92 29.82
N ASP A 609 0.78 16.61 31.03
CA ASP A 609 0.53 17.44 32.21
C ASP A 609 1.28 18.77 32.15
N TYR A 610 2.59 18.71 31.88
CA TYR A 610 3.54 19.82 32.03
C TYR A 610 4.39 20.09 30.78
N ARG A 611 4.77 21.35 30.57
CA ARG A 611 5.79 21.78 29.59
C ARG A 611 6.93 22.49 30.32
N ILE A 612 8.17 22.02 30.11
CA ILE A 612 9.35 22.63 30.72
C ILE A 612 9.80 23.85 29.90
N THR A 613 10.02 24.96 30.60
CA THR A 613 10.45 26.27 30.07
C THR A 613 11.23 27.03 31.17
N ASP A 614 11.47 28.33 31.00
CA ASP A 614 12.01 29.22 32.04
C ASP A 614 11.29 30.58 32.02
N SER A 615 11.63 31.46 32.97
CA SER A 615 10.98 32.77 33.15
C SER A 615 11.36 33.82 32.11
N LEU A 616 12.26 33.53 31.17
CA LEU A 616 12.68 34.45 30.10
C LEU A 616 12.07 34.03 28.77
N ALA A 617 12.07 32.73 28.45
CA ALA A 617 11.42 32.18 27.27
C ALA A 617 9.89 32.26 27.40
N ASP A 618 9.33 31.89 28.57
CA ASP A 618 7.92 32.10 28.92
C ASP A 618 7.82 32.94 30.21
N PRO A 619 7.76 34.28 30.12
CA PRO A 619 7.55 35.15 31.28
C PRO A 619 6.33 34.74 32.13
N PRO A 620 6.32 34.97 33.45
CA PRO A 620 5.17 34.65 34.31
C PRO A 620 3.84 35.27 33.86
N ASP A 621 3.91 36.42 33.19
CA ASP A 621 2.81 37.19 32.60
C ASP A 621 2.60 36.93 31.09
N THR A 622 3.20 35.87 30.53
CA THR A 622 3.05 35.52 29.11
C THR A 622 1.58 35.39 28.70
N LYS A 623 1.25 36.00 27.55
CA LYS A 623 -0.07 35.89 26.93
C LYS A 623 -0.23 34.61 26.09
N GLN A 624 0.86 33.90 25.80
CA GLN A 624 0.84 32.67 25.03
C GLN A 624 0.19 31.53 25.83
N LYS A 625 -0.96 31.07 25.34
CA LYS A 625 -1.70 29.96 25.95
C LYS A 625 -1.05 28.61 25.62
N HIS A 626 -1.14 27.71 26.58
CA HIS A 626 -0.65 26.34 26.49
C HIS A 626 -1.72 25.37 27.03
N VAL A 627 -1.73 24.13 26.54
CA VAL A 627 -2.61 23.09 27.11
C VAL A 627 -1.99 22.52 28.39
N GLU A 628 -0.67 22.34 28.38
CA GLU A 628 0.16 21.95 29.50
C GLU A 628 0.29 23.07 30.54
N GLU A 629 0.55 22.69 31.80
CA GLU A 629 0.96 23.66 32.82
C GLU A 629 2.46 23.97 32.65
N LEU A 630 2.83 25.26 32.58
CA LEU A 630 4.20 25.69 32.36
C LEU A 630 5.06 25.56 33.63
N VAL A 631 6.11 24.74 33.55
CA VAL A 631 7.11 24.57 34.61
C VAL A 631 8.35 25.35 34.24
N ARG A 632 8.62 26.43 35.00
CA ARG A 632 9.77 27.31 34.80
C ARG A 632 10.95 26.81 35.64
N LEU A 633 12.04 26.39 35.00
CA LEU A 633 13.30 26.09 35.68
C LEU A 633 13.91 27.40 36.23
N PRO A 634 14.66 27.36 37.35
CA PRO A 634 15.17 28.56 38.01
C PRO A 634 16.25 29.28 37.19
N GLU A 635 17.03 28.54 36.40
CA GLU A 635 18.08 29.09 35.55
C GLU A 635 17.64 29.20 34.09
N CYS A 636 18.18 28.35 33.20
CA CYS A 636 17.77 28.26 31.81
C CYS A 636 16.98 26.96 31.60
N PHE A 637 16.01 26.96 30.68
CA PHE A 637 15.30 25.74 30.28
C PHE A 637 16.13 24.80 29.40
N LEU A 638 17.32 25.24 28.99
CA LEU A 638 18.27 24.54 28.14
C LEU A 638 19.61 24.39 28.87
N CYS A 639 20.28 23.26 28.66
CA CYS A 639 21.68 23.07 29.02
C CYS A 639 22.44 22.53 27.81
N TYR A 640 23.12 23.39 27.08
CA TYR A 640 23.90 23.05 25.90
C TYR A 640 25.18 22.31 26.31
N THR A 641 25.39 21.13 25.73
CA THR A 641 26.63 20.36 25.81
C THR A 641 27.41 20.57 24.51
N PRO A 642 28.52 21.32 24.52
CA PRO A 642 29.25 21.65 23.29
C PRO A 642 29.78 20.41 22.55
N SER A 643 29.87 20.52 21.22
CA SER A 643 30.54 19.51 20.40
C SER A 643 32.02 19.38 20.79
N PRO A 644 32.55 18.15 20.99
CA PRO A 644 33.99 17.94 21.17
C PRO A 644 34.80 18.23 19.89
N GLU A 645 34.12 18.36 18.74
CA GLU A 645 34.73 18.71 17.44
C GLU A 645 34.75 20.23 17.19
N ALA A 646 34.37 21.05 18.18
CA ALA A 646 34.45 22.50 18.07
C ALA A 646 35.93 22.96 18.00
N GLY A 647 36.34 23.45 16.83
CA GLY A 647 37.68 23.95 16.56
C GLY A 647 38.08 25.19 17.41
N PRO A 648 39.29 25.73 17.21
CA PRO A 648 39.72 26.96 17.87
C PRO A 648 38.84 28.15 17.47
N ILE A 649 38.74 29.17 18.33
CA ILE A 649 38.11 30.44 17.98
C ILE A 649 39.07 31.18 17.03
N ALA A 650 38.61 31.49 15.83
CA ALA A 650 39.33 32.39 14.94
C ALA A 650 39.14 33.86 15.38
N PRO A 651 40.13 34.75 15.18
CA PRO A 651 39.94 36.19 15.30
C PRO A 651 38.82 36.71 14.38
N THR A 652 38.34 37.93 14.66
CA THR A 652 37.26 38.59 13.90
C THR A 652 37.67 38.78 12.42
N PRO A 653 36.99 38.15 11.45
CA PRO A 653 37.30 38.26 10.02
C PRO A 653 37.52 39.69 9.51
N ALA A 654 36.74 40.67 10.00
CA ALA A 654 36.82 42.09 9.65
C ALA A 654 38.23 42.69 9.77
N LEU A 655 39.04 42.19 10.72
CA LEU A 655 40.45 42.60 10.90
C LEU A 655 41.36 42.23 9.71
N SER A 656 40.97 41.23 8.92
CA SER A 656 41.78 40.66 7.84
C SER A 656 41.25 40.97 6.44
N ASN A 657 39.93 41.05 6.28
CA ASN A 657 39.27 41.26 4.99
C ASN A 657 38.89 42.75 4.75
N GLY A 658 38.88 43.58 5.81
CA GLY A 658 38.51 45.00 5.76
C GLY A 658 37.00 45.29 5.73
N PHE A 659 36.12 44.31 5.99
CA PHE A 659 34.67 44.50 5.99
C PHE A 659 33.94 43.59 7.00
N ILE A 660 32.83 44.07 7.54
CA ILE A 660 31.96 43.29 8.43
C ILE A 660 31.19 42.24 7.61
N THR A 661 31.18 41.00 8.09
CA THR A 661 30.35 39.91 7.57
C THR A 661 29.30 39.53 8.60
N PHE A 662 28.04 39.87 8.31
CA PHE A 662 26.90 39.36 9.04
C PHE A 662 26.62 37.91 8.61
N GLY A 663 25.99 37.09 9.45
CA GLY A 663 25.60 35.76 9.04
C GLY A 663 24.45 35.13 9.82
N SER A 664 23.85 34.10 9.25
CA SER A 664 22.86 33.28 9.95
C SER A 664 22.84 31.85 9.39
N PHE A 665 22.98 30.87 10.29
CA PHE A 665 22.95 29.43 9.95
C PHE A 665 21.61 28.78 10.33
N ASN A 666 20.59 29.59 10.58
CA ASN A 666 19.23 29.14 10.85
C ASN A 666 18.57 28.46 9.62
N ASN A 667 17.57 27.61 9.87
CA ASN A 667 16.77 27.01 8.81
C ASN A 667 16.04 28.11 8.01
N LEU A 668 16.02 27.99 6.67
CA LEU A 668 15.38 28.92 5.74
C LEU A 668 13.91 29.17 6.09
N ALA A 669 13.22 28.18 6.67
CA ALA A 669 11.87 28.31 7.19
C ALA A 669 11.70 29.42 8.25
N LYS A 670 12.76 29.76 9.00
CA LYS A 670 12.78 30.87 9.98
C LYS A 670 13.12 32.23 9.36
N ILE A 671 13.71 32.25 8.16
CA ILE A 671 14.16 33.45 7.47
C ILE A 671 12.97 33.99 6.65
N THR A 672 11.98 34.53 7.35
CA THR A 672 10.75 35.05 6.75
C THR A 672 11.02 36.31 5.91
N PRO A 673 10.10 36.73 5.01
CA PRO A 673 10.23 37.99 4.28
C PRO A 673 10.45 39.20 5.20
N LYS A 674 9.88 39.17 6.41
CA LYS A 674 10.03 40.21 7.42
C LYS A 674 11.44 40.26 8.02
N VAL A 675 12.05 39.09 8.28
CA VAL A 675 13.46 38.98 8.69
C VAL A 675 14.39 39.51 7.60
N LEU A 676 14.15 39.14 6.33
CA LEU A 676 14.96 39.62 5.20
C LEU A 676 14.90 41.15 5.04
N GLN A 677 13.73 41.76 5.24
CA GLN A 677 13.59 43.23 5.24
C GLN A 677 14.47 43.89 6.32
N VAL A 678 14.50 43.33 7.53
CA VAL A 678 15.31 43.89 8.63
C VAL A 678 16.81 43.65 8.40
N TRP A 679 17.21 42.49 7.89
CA TRP A 679 18.61 42.24 7.54
C TRP A 679 19.07 43.13 6.37
N ALA A 680 18.23 43.37 5.36
CA ALA A 680 18.53 44.31 4.28
C ALA A 680 18.74 45.74 4.82
N ARG A 681 17.95 46.20 5.80
CA ARG A 681 18.19 47.49 6.47
C ARG A 681 19.58 47.59 7.10
N ILE A 682 20.05 46.53 7.77
CA ILE A 682 21.40 46.46 8.35
C ILE A 682 22.47 46.58 7.26
N LEU A 683 22.39 45.75 6.21
CA LEU A 683 23.41 45.73 5.17
C LEU A 683 23.40 46.97 4.26
N CYS A 684 22.27 47.66 4.11
CA CYS A 684 22.22 48.95 3.44
C CYS A 684 22.83 50.08 4.30
N ALA A 685 22.72 49.97 5.64
CA ALA A 685 23.30 50.92 6.58
C ALA A 685 24.81 50.70 6.86
N VAL A 686 25.35 49.51 6.60
CA VAL A 686 26.80 49.22 6.63
C VAL A 686 27.30 48.94 5.20
N PRO A 687 27.80 49.96 4.47
CA PRO A 687 28.40 49.77 3.16
C PRO A 687 29.53 48.73 3.16
N ASN A 688 29.74 48.04 2.04
CA ASN A 688 30.73 46.98 1.85
C ASN A 688 30.58 45.72 2.73
N SER A 689 29.66 45.69 3.71
CA SER A 689 29.42 44.49 4.52
C SER A 689 28.88 43.32 3.69
N ARG A 690 29.16 42.08 4.11
CA ARG A 690 28.64 40.86 3.47
C ARG A 690 27.61 40.16 4.36
N LEU A 691 26.80 39.27 3.76
CA LEU A 691 25.90 38.36 4.45
C LEU A 691 26.23 36.91 4.07
N VAL A 692 26.57 36.06 5.04
CA VAL A 692 26.70 34.61 4.82
C VAL A 692 25.49 33.86 5.39
N VAL A 693 24.76 33.13 4.55
CA VAL A 693 23.59 32.34 4.98
C VAL A 693 23.83 30.88 4.65
N LYS A 694 23.76 30.01 5.66
CA LYS A 694 23.96 28.56 5.49
C LYS A 694 22.68 27.80 5.71
N CYS A 695 22.19 27.11 4.68
CA CYS A 695 21.02 26.27 4.80
C CYS A 695 21.00 25.14 3.77
N LYS A 696 20.43 23.98 4.13
CA LYS A 696 20.31 22.81 3.25
C LYS A 696 19.72 23.13 1.86
N PRO A 697 18.65 23.96 1.71
CA PRO A 697 18.05 24.27 0.41
C PRO A 697 18.98 25.00 -0.58
N PHE A 698 20.09 25.60 -0.14
CA PHE A 698 21.01 26.31 -1.04
C PHE A 698 21.91 25.39 -1.88
N CYS A 699 21.67 24.07 -1.86
CA CYS A 699 22.10 23.17 -2.94
C CYS A 699 21.22 23.27 -4.20
N CYS A 700 20.08 23.95 -4.14
CA CYS A 700 19.15 24.13 -5.25
C CYS A 700 19.29 25.54 -5.87
N ASP A 701 19.68 25.63 -7.14
CA ASP A 701 19.93 26.91 -7.82
C ASP A 701 18.71 27.82 -7.90
N SER A 702 17.49 27.27 -8.02
CA SER A 702 16.27 28.08 -8.04
C SER A 702 15.98 28.75 -6.70
N VAL A 703 16.27 28.07 -5.59
CA VAL A 703 16.15 28.63 -4.24
C VAL A 703 17.23 29.67 -3.99
N ARG A 704 18.47 29.42 -4.45
CA ARG A 704 19.55 30.42 -4.43
C ARG A 704 19.13 31.68 -5.17
N GLN A 705 18.68 31.55 -6.42
CA GLN A 705 18.23 32.69 -7.23
C GLN A 705 17.05 33.43 -6.59
N ARG A 706 15.99 32.72 -6.16
CA ARG A 706 14.85 33.39 -5.49
C ARG A 706 15.30 34.18 -4.26
N PHE A 707 16.22 33.65 -3.46
CA PHE A 707 16.75 34.34 -2.28
C PHE A 707 17.54 35.60 -2.67
N LEU A 708 18.43 35.50 -3.67
CA LEU A 708 19.21 36.64 -4.18
C LEU A 708 18.33 37.72 -4.83
N THR A 709 17.38 37.34 -5.68
CA THR A 709 16.41 38.28 -6.28
C THR A 709 15.55 38.97 -5.22
N THR A 710 15.17 38.28 -4.13
CA THR A 710 14.44 38.90 -3.02
C THR A 710 15.28 39.96 -2.32
N LEU A 711 16.58 39.71 -2.13
CA LEU A 711 17.50 40.69 -1.54
C LEU A 711 17.81 41.86 -2.49
N GLU A 712 17.92 41.60 -3.79
CA GLU A 712 18.07 42.63 -4.84
C GLU A 712 16.85 43.58 -4.86
N GLN A 713 15.64 43.05 -4.77
CA GLN A 713 14.40 43.83 -4.63
C GLN A 713 14.35 44.67 -3.34
N LEU A 714 15.10 44.29 -2.30
CA LEU A 714 15.27 45.06 -1.06
C LEU A 714 16.45 46.05 -1.11
N GLY A 715 17.10 46.20 -2.28
CA GLY A 715 18.20 47.13 -2.50
C GLY A 715 19.59 46.58 -2.19
N LEU A 716 19.74 45.27 -2.01
CA LEU A 716 21.02 44.63 -1.71
C LEU A 716 21.64 43.96 -2.94
N GLU A 717 22.86 44.35 -3.31
CA GLU A 717 23.62 43.70 -4.39
C GLU A 717 23.87 42.21 -4.12
N PRO A 718 23.47 41.28 -5.02
CA PRO A 718 23.67 39.84 -4.85
C PRO A 718 25.13 39.42 -4.59
N LEU A 719 26.10 40.16 -5.11
CA LEU A 719 27.55 39.90 -4.92
C LEU A 719 28.03 40.06 -3.46
N ARG A 720 27.20 40.66 -2.58
CA ARG A 720 27.45 40.79 -1.14
C ARG A 720 26.96 39.59 -0.32
N VAL A 721 26.34 38.59 -0.95
CA VAL A 721 25.64 37.48 -0.28
C VAL A 721 26.27 36.14 -0.62
N ASP A 722 26.78 35.45 0.40
CA ASP A 722 27.39 34.12 0.28
C ASP A 722 26.41 33.04 0.78
N LEU A 723 25.82 32.30 -0.15
CA LEU A 723 24.86 31.22 0.16
C LEU A 723 25.56 29.87 0.23
N LEU A 724 25.59 29.27 1.41
CA LEU A 724 26.26 27.99 1.69
C LEU A 724 25.24 26.83 1.83
N PRO A 725 25.45 25.68 1.15
CA PRO A 725 24.61 24.50 1.34
C PRO A 725 24.88 23.82 2.70
N LEU A 726 24.25 22.66 2.92
CA LEU A 726 24.54 21.83 4.10
C LEU A 726 26.00 21.35 4.08
N ILE A 727 26.72 21.61 5.17
CA ILE A 727 28.04 21.01 5.44
C ILE A 727 27.81 19.73 6.24
N LEU A 728 28.33 18.60 5.75
CA LEU A 728 28.06 17.26 6.31
C LEU A 728 28.92 16.94 7.53
N LEU A 729 30.17 17.39 7.56
CA LEU A 729 31.08 17.19 8.69
C LEU A 729 30.83 18.26 9.76
N ASN A 730 30.61 17.81 10.99
CA ASN A 730 30.25 18.69 12.10
C ASN A 730 31.41 19.59 12.53
N HIS A 731 32.66 19.11 12.50
CA HIS A 731 33.86 19.96 12.58
C HIS A 731 33.82 21.15 11.60
N ASP A 732 33.55 20.88 10.31
CA ASP A 732 33.58 21.91 9.26
C ASP A 732 32.39 22.86 9.36
N HIS A 733 31.23 22.38 9.82
CA HIS A 733 30.07 23.22 10.19
C HIS A 733 30.42 24.18 11.32
N MET A 734 31.06 23.70 12.39
CA MET A 734 31.52 24.55 13.49
C MET A 734 32.56 25.57 13.01
N GLN A 735 33.52 25.14 12.17
CA GLN A 735 34.53 26.03 11.61
C GLN A 735 33.94 27.11 10.69
N ALA A 736 32.81 26.86 10.00
CA ALA A 736 32.16 27.85 9.15
C ALA A 736 31.70 29.12 9.89
N TYR A 737 31.56 29.10 11.22
CA TYR A 737 31.35 30.31 12.03
C TYR A 737 32.56 31.27 12.03
N SER A 738 33.74 30.86 11.56
CA SER A 738 34.85 31.78 11.27
C SER A 738 34.68 32.59 9.99
N LEU A 739 33.57 32.44 9.26
CA LEU A 739 33.25 33.25 8.08
C LEU A 739 32.45 34.51 8.41
N MET A 740 31.89 34.63 9.63
CA MET A 740 31.08 35.77 10.04
C MET A 740 31.63 36.46 11.28
N ASP A 741 31.47 37.77 11.35
CA ASP A 741 31.81 38.63 12.47
C ASP A 741 30.65 38.71 13.48
N ILE A 742 29.41 38.85 12.98
CA ILE A 742 28.19 39.04 13.77
C ILE A 742 27.10 38.08 13.28
N SER A 743 26.52 37.29 14.18
CA SER A 743 25.35 36.47 13.88
C SER A 743 24.06 37.27 14.04
N LEU A 744 23.16 37.11 13.09
CA LEU A 744 21.81 37.68 13.10
C LEU A 744 20.81 36.55 13.38
N ASP A 745 20.12 36.62 14.51
CA ASP A 745 19.08 35.65 14.82
C ASP A 745 17.76 35.95 14.09
N THR A 746 16.91 34.95 13.97
CA THR A 746 15.62 35.03 13.25
C THR A 746 14.46 35.34 14.20
N PHE A 747 13.34 35.87 13.67
CA PHE A 747 12.13 36.15 14.45
C PHE A 747 10.88 36.02 13.57
N PRO A 748 9.69 35.70 14.13
CA PRO A 748 9.40 35.42 15.55
C PRO A 748 9.86 34.03 16.04
N TYR A 749 10.58 33.26 15.22
CA TYR A 749 11.19 32.00 15.63
C TYR A 749 12.71 32.16 15.67
N ALA A 750 13.27 32.32 16.86
CA ALA A 750 14.69 32.43 17.14
C ALA A 750 15.46 31.13 16.93
N GLY A 751 16.78 31.24 16.86
CA GLY A 751 17.74 30.15 16.91
C GLY A 751 17.74 29.46 18.27
N THR A 752 18.46 28.34 18.33
CA THR A 752 18.61 27.58 19.59
C THR A 752 19.98 26.93 19.57
N THR A 753 20.12 25.76 18.95
CA THR A 753 21.43 25.13 18.69
C THR A 753 22.34 26.08 17.91
N THR A 754 21.83 26.71 16.86
CA THR A 754 22.55 27.69 16.01
C THR A 754 23.06 28.91 16.78
N THR A 755 22.29 29.39 17.76
CA THR A 755 22.67 30.52 18.65
C THR A 755 23.72 30.06 19.66
N CYS A 756 23.55 28.86 20.25
CA CYS A 756 24.57 28.25 21.11
C CYS A 756 25.89 27.99 20.37
N GLU A 757 25.85 27.46 19.15
CA GLU A 757 27.02 27.22 18.29
C GLU A 757 27.72 28.53 17.92
N SER A 758 26.96 29.57 17.57
CA SER A 758 27.47 30.93 17.31
C SER A 758 28.30 31.44 18.48
N LEU A 759 27.69 31.52 19.67
CA LEU A 759 28.35 32.02 20.88
C LEU A 759 29.56 31.16 21.26
N TYR A 760 29.47 29.83 21.13
CA TYR A 760 30.57 28.91 21.43
C TYR A 760 31.74 29.01 20.45
N MET A 761 31.48 29.39 19.19
CA MET A 761 32.52 29.68 18.18
C MET A 761 32.99 31.14 18.18
N GLY A 762 32.58 31.92 19.20
CA GLY A 762 33.02 33.31 19.40
C GLY A 762 32.30 34.33 18.51
N VAL A 763 31.19 33.97 17.87
CA VAL A 763 30.40 34.91 17.07
C VAL A 763 29.29 35.52 17.96
N PRO A 764 29.34 36.83 18.27
CA PRO A 764 28.26 37.51 18.98
C PRO A 764 26.97 37.44 18.16
N CYS A 765 25.83 37.26 18.83
CA CYS A 765 24.54 37.12 18.19
C CYS A 765 23.63 38.27 18.61
N VAL A 766 22.94 38.91 17.66
CA VAL A 766 21.86 39.87 17.95
C VAL A 766 20.53 39.13 17.90
N THR A 767 19.71 39.25 18.95
CA THR A 767 18.37 38.65 19.03
C THR A 767 17.33 39.72 19.31
N MET A 768 16.05 39.41 19.04
CA MET A 768 14.92 40.24 19.44
C MET A 768 14.07 39.51 20.49
N ALA A 769 13.36 40.28 21.32
CA ALA A 769 12.36 39.80 22.26
C ALA A 769 10.94 39.99 21.68
N GLY A 770 10.00 39.13 22.05
CA GLY A 770 8.62 39.21 21.56
C GLY A 770 7.58 38.47 22.41
N GLY A 771 6.40 38.28 21.82
CA GLY A 771 5.22 37.77 22.54
C GLY A 771 5.11 36.25 22.69
N VAL A 772 6.06 35.47 22.15
CA VAL A 772 6.01 34.00 22.14
C VAL A 772 7.33 33.34 22.54
N HIS A 773 7.24 32.15 23.12
CA HIS A 773 8.37 31.30 23.49
C HIS A 773 9.39 31.15 22.37
N ALA A 774 8.93 30.85 21.15
CA ALA A 774 9.78 30.67 19.97
C ALA A 774 10.69 31.87 19.69
N HIS A 775 10.25 33.08 20.05
CA HIS A 775 10.99 34.34 19.88
C HIS A 775 11.96 34.54 21.04
N ASN A 776 11.52 34.22 22.26
CA ASN A 776 12.26 34.48 23.49
C ASN A 776 13.30 33.40 23.86
N VAL A 777 13.50 32.35 23.04
CA VAL A 777 14.61 31.41 23.25
C VAL A 777 15.96 32.14 23.19
N GLY A 778 16.16 33.02 22.20
CA GLY A 778 17.36 33.86 22.10
C GLY A 778 17.52 34.78 23.32
N VAL A 779 16.41 35.34 23.83
CA VAL A 779 16.38 36.17 25.04
C VAL A 779 16.90 35.40 26.26
N SER A 780 16.43 34.17 26.48
CA SER A 780 16.91 33.32 27.59
C SER A 780 18.41 33.02 27.47
N LEU A 781 18.84 32.54 26.30
CA LEU A 781 20.23 32.17 26.03
C LEU A 781 21.19 33.36 26.25
N LEU A 782 20.94 34.50 25.61
CA LEU A 782 21.80 35.67 25.72
C LEU A 782 21.82 36.23 27.14
N SER A 783 20.67 36.31 27.81
CA SER A 783 20.60 36.80 29.19
C SER A 783 21.41 35.95 30.15
N LYS A 784 21.39 34.62 29.99
CA LYS A 784 22.12 33.69 30.87
C LYS A 784 23.62 33.65 30.58
N VAL A 785 24.06 33.94 29.35
CA VAL A 785 25.48 34.16 29.02
C VAL A 785 25.99 35.55 29.48
N GLY A 786 25.09 36.50 29.77
CA GLY A 786 25.42 37.86 30.22
C GLY A 786 25.39 38.92 29.12
N LEU A 787 24.76 38.63 27.98
CA LEU A 787 24.72 39.44 26.77
C LEU A 787 23.38 40.19 26.61
N THR A 788 22.80 40.67 27.71
CA THR A 788 21.49 41.35 27.70
C THR A 788 21.46 42.62 26.86
N HIS A 789 22.63 43.20 26.57
CA HIS A 789 22.79 44.36 25.70
C HIS A 789 22.66 44.03 24.19
N LEU A 790 22.61 42.75 23.82
CA LEU A 790 22.39 42.27 22.44
C LEU A 790 20.95 41.79 22.18
N ILE A 791 20.02 42.19 23.06
CA ILE A 791 18.60 41.82 23.04
C ILE A 791 17.76 43.05 22.70
N ALA A 792 17.31 43.14 21.46
CA ALA A 792 16.40 44.18 20.99
C ALA A 792 14.94 43.95 21.41
N LYS A 793 14.16 45.03 21.52
CA LYS A 793 12.70 45.01 21.77
C LYS A 793 11.89 45.46 20.56
N SER A 794 12.55 45.93 19.50
CA SER A 794 11.94 46.33 18.24
C SER A 794 12.91 46.07 17.08
N GLU A 795 12.38 46.07 15.85
CA GLU A 795 13.19 45.95 14.64
C GLU A 795 14.23 47.07 14.51
N ASP A 796 13.90 48.28 14.99
CA ASP A 796 14.79 49.43 14.93
C ASP A 796 15.95 49.31 15.93
N GLU A 797 15.67 48.83 17.15
CA GLU A 797 16.71 48.48 18.14
C GLU A 797 17.56 47.30 17.65
N TYR A 798 16.96 46.31 16.97
CA TYR A 798 17.68 45.18 16.37
C TYR A 798 18.66 45.64 15.27
N VAL A 799 18.24 46.56 14.40
CA VAL A 799 19.14 47.19 13.43
C VAL A 799 20.24 47.94 14.17
N GLN A 800 19.89 48.81 15.14
CA GLN A 800 20.88 49.65 15.84
C GLN A 800 21.95 48.82 16.54
N LEU A 801 21.59 47.76 17.27
CA LEU A 801 22.56 46.88 17.95
C LEU A 801 23.51 46.18 16.98
N ALA A 802 23.04 45.83 15.77
CA ALA A 802 23.89 45.27 14.72
C ALA A 802 24.84 46.32 14.12
N LEU A 803 24.42 47.60 14.02
CA LEU A 803 25.28 48.71 13.60
C LEU A 803 26.33 49.06 14.65
N ASP A 804 25.94 49.09 15.93
CA ASP A 804 26.83 49.39 17.05
C ASP A 804 27.98 48.37 17.11
N LEU A 805 27.67 47.07 17.06
CA LEU A 805 28.66 45.99 16.96
C LEU A 805 29.55 46.10 15.71
N ALA A 806 28.98 46.52 14.56
CA ALA A 806 29.72 46.67 13.31
C ALA A 806 30.64 47.90 13.30
N SER A 807 30.40 48.88 14.17
CA SER A 807 31.15 50.15 14.22
C SER A 807 32.48 50.07 14.99
N ASP A 808 32.62 49.11 15.92
CA ASP A 808 33.81 48.92 16.75
C ASP A 808 34.36 47.49 16.63
N ILE A 809 35.25 47.31 15.64
CA ILE A 809 35.90 46.02 15.34
C ILE A 809 36.81 45.55 16.49
N GLU A 810 37.38 46.47 17.28
CA GLU A 810 38.27 46.11 18.39
C GLU A 810 37.45 45.52 19.56
N SER A 811 36.38 46.19 19.97
CA SER A 811 35.44 45.65 20.96
C SER A 811 34.79 44.36 20.48
N LEU A 812 34.43 44.27 19.20
CA LEU A 812 33.89 43.05 18.59
C LEU A 812 34.88 41.87 18.67
N SER A 813 36.17 42.11 18.42
CA SER A 813 37.23 41.11 18.56
C SER A 813 37.47 40.70 20.01
N ASN A 814 37.46 41.64 20.95
CA ASN A 814 37.60 41.37 22.38
C ASN A 814 36.43 40.53 22.93
N LEU A 815 35.20 40.83 22.49
CA LEU A 815 34.02 40.02 22.80
C LEU A 815 34.17 38.61 22.19
N ARG A 816 34.48 38.50 20.90
CA ARG A 816 34.68 37.23 20.19
C ARG A 816 35.62 36.27 20.91
N MET A 817 36.78 36.77 21.34
CA MET A 817 37.79 35.95 22.01
C MET A 817 37.42 35.54 23.44
N SER A 818 36.45 36.21 24.08
CA SER A 818 35.99 35.88 25.45
C SER A 818 34.68 35.08 25.49
N LEU A 819 33.88 35.09 24.42
CA LEU A 819 32.53 34.50 24.38
C LEU A 819 32.44 33.02 24.75
N ARG A 820 33.36 32.17 24.26
CA ARG A 820 33.36 30.73 24.60
C ARG A 820 33.52 30.51 26.10
N ASP A 821 34.40 31.28 26.73
CA ASP A 821 34.72 31.21 28.15
C ASP A 821 33.57 31.74 29.01
N LEU A 822 32.91 32.81 28.57
CA LEU A 822 31.68 33.32 29.18
C LEU A 822 30.55 32.28 29.12
N MET A 823 30.32 31.71 27.93
CA MET A 823 29.28 30.71 27.71
C MET A 823 29.55 29.42 28.51
N ALA A 824 30.78 28.92 28.54
CA ALA A 824 31.15 27.70 29.27
C ALA A 824 31.00 27.84 30.79
N LYS A 825 31.13 29.06 31.33
CA LYS A 825 30.93 29.37 32.77
C LYS A 825 29.48 29.75 33.10
N SER A 826 28.64 29.96 32.09
CA SER A 826 27.23 30.37 32.25
C SER A 826 26.31 29.20 32.64
N PRO A 827 25.10 29.46 33.17
CA PRO A 827 24.10 28.43 33.41
C PRO A 827 23.70 27.64 32.16
N VAL A 828 23.94 28.16 30.94
CA VAL A 828 23.65 27.47 29.68
C VAL A 828 24.52 26.22 29.48
N CYS A 829 25.70 26.14 30.12
CA CYS A 829 26.57 24.96 30.06
C CYS A 829 26.73 24.24 31.42
N ASP A 830 26.01 24.67 32.47
CA ASP A 830 26.11 24.09 33.81
C ASP A 830 25.17 22.88 33.98
N GLY A 831 25.61 21.73 33.47
CA GLY A 831 24.83 20.49 33.53
C GLY A 831 24.51 19.99 34.94
N THR A 832 25.31 20.37 35.96
CA THR A 832 25.06 19.97 37.35
C THR A 832 23.95 20.79 37.97
N LYS A 833 23.98 22.13 37.84
CA LYS A 833 22.86 22.98 38.30
C LYS A 833 21.58 22.73 37.50
N PHE A 834 21.70 22.49 36.20
CA PHE A 834 20.55 22.14 35.35
C PHE A 834 19.84 20.87 35.84
N ALA A 835 20.60 19.78 36.06
CA ALA A 835 20.03 18.53 36.57
C ALA A 835 19.36 18.72 37.93
N LEU A 836 19.99 19.42 38.88
CA LEU A 836 19.42 19.72 40.19
C LEU A 836 18.09 20.51 40.11
N GLY A 837 18.02 21.51 39.22
CA GLY A 837 16.79 22.28 38.96
C GLY A 837 15.68 21.42 38.36
N LEU A 838 16.03 20.52 37.44
CA LEU A 838 15.11 19.58 36.81
C LEU A 838 14.59 18.52 37.80
N GLU A 839 15.47 17.94 38.61
CA GLU A 839 15.16 16.98 39.68
C GLU A 839 14.24 17.56 40.76
N THR A 840 14.48 18.82 41.13
CA THR A 840 13.63 19.58 42.05
C THR A 840 12.23 19.77 41.46
N SER A 841 12.14 20.14 40.17
CA SER A 841 10.86 20.24 39.46
C SER A 841 10.13 18.91 39.39
N TYR A 842 10.81 17.82 39.01
CA TYR A 842 10.23 16.47 38.98
C TYR A 842 9.72 16.02 40.37
N ARG A 843 10.48 16.26 41.43
CA ARG A 843 10.06 15.97 42.81
C ARG A 843 8.81 16.75 43.20
N ASN A 844 8.71 18.01 42.79
CA ASN A 844 7.54 18.85 43.04
C ASN A 844 6.30 18.38 42.26
N MET A 845 6.44 17.99 40.99
CA MET A 845 5.36 17.37 40.21
C MET A 845 4.90 16.06 40.86
N TRP A 846 5.83 15.20 41.26
CA TRP A 846 5.53 13.92 41.91
C TRP A 846 4.80 14.10 43.26
N ARG A 847 5.22 15.08 44.07
CA ARG A 847 4.54 15.45 45.33
C ARG A 847 3.12 16.00 45.10
N ARG A 848 2.84 16.63 43.95
CA ARG A 848 1.47 17.04 43.55
C ARG A 848 0.64 15.82 43.15
N TYR A 849 1.19 14.92 42.34
CA TYR A 849 0.56 13.64 41.97
C TYR A 849 0.18 12.79 43.19
N CYS A 850 1.08 12.68 44.18
CA CYS A 850 0.80 11.95 45.43
C CYS A 850 -0.38 12.54 46.22
N LYS A 851 -0.62 13.85 46.10
CA LYS A 851 -1.78 14.57 46.69
C LYS A 851 -3.04 14.52 45.83
N GLY A 852 -3.00 13.89 44.66
CA GLY A 852 -4.11 13.81 43.71
C GLY A 852 -4.24 15.01 42.75
N ASP A 853 -3.31 15.95 42.77
CA ASP A 853 -3.28 17.07 41.81
C ASP A 853 -2.56 16.64 40.52
N VAL A 854 -3.35 16.38 39.47
CA VAL A 854 -2.89 15.86 38.18
C VAL A 854 -3.56 16.68 37.04
N PRO A 855 -2.84 17.64 36.43
CA PRO A 855 -3.46 18.61 35.51
C PRO A 855 -4.23 17.99 34.34
N SER A 856 -3.72 16.91 33.74
CA SER A 856 -4.39 16.27 32.59
C SER A 856 -5.67 15.52 32.95
N LEU A 857 -5.76 14.88 34.12
CA LEU A 857 -6.97 14.15 34.53
C LEU A 857 -8.14 15.13 34.64
N ARG A 858 -7.92 16.24 35.36
CA ARG A 858 -8.88 17.35 35.45
C ARG A 858 -9.27 17.93 34.09
N ARG A 859 -8.32 18.06 33.14
CA ARG A 859 -8.63 18.52 31.77
C ARG A 859 -9.47 17.50 30.99
N MET A 860 -9.23 16.20 31.16
CA MET A 860 -9.99 15.14 30.49
C MET A 860 -11.42 15.02 31.04
N GLU A 861 -11.60 15.12 32.35
CA GLU A 861 -12.91 15.18 33.01
C GLU A 861 -13.76 16.33 32.43
N LEU A 862 -13.21 17.55 32.40
CA LEU A 862 -13.87 18.73 31.81
C LEU A 862 -14.17 18.62 30.30
N LEU A 863 -13.45 17.75 29.57
CA LEU A 863 -13.75 17.47 28.16
C LEU A 863 -14.89 16.46 28.01
N GLN A 864 -14.96 15.46 28.89
CA GLN A 864 -16.06 14.49 28.92
C GLN A 864 -17.38 15.15 29.32
N GLU A 865 -17.38 15.98 30.37
CA GLU A 865 -18.57 16.75 30.80
C GLU A 865 -19.14 17.60 29.65
N LYS A 866 -18.27 18.25 28.87
CA LYS A 866 -18.70 19.07 27.72
C LYS A 866 -19.31 18.25 26.60
N GLN A 867 -18.75 17.08 26.27
CA GLN A 867 -19.35 16.20 25.27
C GLN A 867 -20.76 15.74 25.67
N VAL A 868 -20.94 15.35 26.95
CA VAL A 868 -22.27 14.98 27.45
C VAL A 868 -23.26 16.16 27.38
N SER A 869 -22.81 17.39 27.65
CA SER A 869 -23.67 18.58 27.58
C SER A 869 -24.05 19.02 26.15
N ASP A 870 -23.20 18.75 25.16
CA ASP A 870 -23.51 19.02 23.74
C ASP A 870 -24.39 17.90 23.12
N GLU A 871 -24.38 16.69 23.68
CA GLU A 871 -25.19 15.55 23.21
C GLU A 871 -26.61 15.50 23.83
N THR A 872 -26.88 16.20 24.93
CA THR A 872 -28.25 16.35 25.48
C THR A 872 -29.09 17.34 24.65
N PRO A 873 -30.20 16.91 24.01
CA PRO A 873 -31.12 17.84 23.35
C PRO A 873 -31.76 18.75 24.40
N LYS A 874 -31.82 20.06 24.14
CA LYS A 874 -32.59 20.99 24.98
C LYS A 874 -34.07 20.70 24.79
N ASP A 875 -34.69 20.10 25.79
CA ASP A 875 -36.15 19.99 25.89
C ASP A 875 -36.78 21.39 25.82
N SER A 876 -37.65 21.59 24.82
CA SER A 876 -38.52 22.76 24.73
C SER A 876 -39.94 22.32 24.36
N ASN A 877 -40.89 22.64 25.24
CA ASN A 877 -42.29 22.19 25.16
C ASN A 877 -42.99 22.46 23.81
N PRO A 878 -43.93 21.58 23.40
CA PRO A 878 -44.64 21.74 22.13
C PRO A 878 -45.84 22.69 22.26
N THR A 879 -45.71 23.92 21.78
CA THR A 879 -46.86 24.84 21.63
C THR A 879 -47.47 24.69 20.24
N ARG A 880 -48.71 24.18 20.17
CA ARG A 880 -49.51 24.14 18.93
C ARG A 880 -49.68 25.54 18.33
N ILE A 881 -49.27 25.72 17.07
CA ILE A 881 -49.86 26.73 16.17
C ILE A 881 -50.14 26.06 14.82
N THR A 882 -51.42 26.05 14.45
CA THR A 882 -51.93 25.65 13.14
C THR A 882 -51.79 26.78 12.14
N PHE A 883 -51.28 26.53 10.93
CA PHE A 883 -51.56 27.38 9.76
C PHE A 883 -51.74 26.57 8.47
N SER A 884 -52.45 27.21 7.54
CA SER A 884 -53.13 26.64 6.38
C SER A 884 -52.25 26.43 5.14
N ARG A 885 -52.69 25.54 4.25
CA ARG A 885 -52.18 25.42 2.87
C ARG A 885 -52.48 26.68 2.06
N GLU A 886 -51.50 27.14 1.29
CA GLU A 886 -51.70 27.50 -0.12
C GLU A 886 -50.38 27.44 -0.92
N ASN A 887 -50.47 27.38 -2.25
CA ASN A 887 -49.39 26.97 -3.15
C ASN A 887 -48.42 28.11 -3.53
N GLN A 888 -47.12 27.81 -3.72
CA GLN A 888 -46.54 27.66 -5.09
C GLN A 888 -45.03 27.27 -5.10
N MET A 889 -44.74 26.22 -5.87
CA MET A 889 -43.53 25.97 -6.69
C MET A 889 -42.20 26.68 -6.38
N ASN A 890 -41.19 25.93 -5.90
CA ASN A 890 -40.16 25.32 -6.77
C ASN A 890 -39.07 24.56 -5.98
N GLY A 891 -38.59 23.43 -6.54
CA GLY A 891 -37.35 22.76 -6.13
C GLY A 891 -37.46 21.70 -5.01
N PHE A 892 -37.59 20.42 -5.40
CA PHE A 892 -37.42 19.25 -4.51
C PHE A 892 -36.00 19.27 -3.88
N SER A 893 -35.83 19.06 -2.57
CA SER A 893 -35.92 17.78 -1.82
C SER A 893 -34.95 16.70 -2.36
N SER A 894 -33.97 16.12 -1.66
CA SER A 894 -33.62 15.90 -0.23
C SER A 894 -33.80 14.44 0.26
N VAL A 895 -32.76 13.97 0.99
CA VAL A 895 -32.69 12.85 1.95
C VAL A 895 -32.68 11.39 1.45
N ALA A 896 -31.55 10.70 1.70
CA ALA A 896 -31.39 9.39 2.39
C ALA A 896 -30.07 8.71 1.89
N ALA A 897 -28.99 8.56 2.66
CA ALA A 897 -28.77 7.77 3.88
C ALA A 897 -28.40 6.29 3.60
N SER A 898 -27.40 5.77 4.35
CA SER A 898 -26.79 4.42 4.27
C SER A 898 -25.91 4.16 3.02
N VAL A 899 -24.84 3.35 2.99
CA VAL A 899 -23.86 2.79 3.95
C VAL A 899 -22.93 1.87 3.12
N VAL A 900 -21.60 2.00 3.28
CA VAL A 900 -20.56 1.00 2.90
C VAL A 900 -20.35 0.66 1.40
N SER A 901 -19.11 0.25 1.10
CA SER A 901 -18.51 -0.20 -0.19
C SER A 901 -18.37 0.84 -1.31
N ASN A 902 -17.11 1.06 -1.75
CA ASN A 902 -16.64 0.87 -3.14
C ASN A 902 -15.27 1.55 -3.35
N TYR A 903 -14.21 0.75 -3.43
CA TYR A 903 -12.93 1.10 -4.06
C TYR A 903 -12.18 -0.19 -4.46
N CYS A 904 -12.76 -0.94 -5.42
CA CYS A 904 -12.06 -2.04 -6.09
C CYS A 904 -12.75 -2.39 -7.43
N GLU A 905 -12.80 -1.44 -8.36
CA GLU A 905 -13.26 -1.65 -9.75
C GLU A 905 -12.64 -0.55 -10.64
N ASP A 906 -11.67 -0.92 -11.48
CA ASP A 906 -11.37 -0.34 -12.83
C ASP A 906 -9.98 -0.77 -13.38
N ILE A 907 -9.76 -2.08 -13.54
CA ILE A 907 -8.87 -2.64 -14.60
C ILE A 907 -9.47 -4.01 -15.00
N GLY A 908 -10.27 -4.07 -16.08
CA GLY A 908 -10.90 -5.36 -16.42
C GLY A 908 -11.87 -5.44 -17.61
N SER A 909 -11.89 -4.49 -18.55
CA SER A 909 -12.89 -4.52 -19.63
C SER A 909 -12.41 -3.95 -20.98
N GLU A 910 -11.34 -4.51 -21.56
CA GLU A 910 -11.01 -4.23 -22.96
C GLU A 910 -10.21 -5.38 -23.62
N LEU A 911 -10.83 -6.56 -23.80
CA LEU A 911 -10.24 -7.67 -24.60
C LEU A 911 -11.25 -8.74 -25.08
N ILE A 912 -12.42 -8.34 -25.61
CA ILE A 912 -13.32 -9.26 -26.37
C ILE A 912 -13.80 -8.59 -27.67
N GLN A 913 -12.91 -8.48 -28.67
CA GLN A 913 -13.33 -8.20 -30.05
C GLN A 913 -12.28 -8.60 -31.12
N ALA A 914 -11.77 -9.84 -31.07
CA ALA A 914 -10.85 -10.36 -32.10
C ALA A 914 -10.90 -11.90 -32.25
N ALA A 915 -12.09 -12.46 -32.49
CA ALA A 915 -12.25 -13.89 -32.84
C ALA A 915 -13.53 -14.14 -33.67
N ASN A 916 -13.58 -13.57 -34.88
CA ASN A 916 -14.60 -13.89 -35.90
C ASN A 916 -14.12 -13.46 -37.31
N SER A 917 -13.07 -14.11 -37.79
CA SER A 917 -12.66 -14.09 -39.21
C SER A 917 -11.73 -15.27 -39.49
N GLY A 918 -12.34 -16.43 -39.75
CA GLY A 918 -11.72 -17.70 -40.10
C GLY A 918 -12.79 -18.72 -40.44
#